data_AF-A0A5N6D296-F1
#
_entry.id   AF-A0A5N6D296-F1
#
_cell.length_a   1.000
_cell.length_b   1.000
_cell.length_c   1.000
_cell.angle_alpha   90.00
_cell.angle_beta   90.00
_cell.angle_gamma   90.00
#
_symmetry.space_group_name_H-M   'P 1'
#
loop_
_entity.id
_entity.type
_entity.pdbx_description
1 polymer ?
#
loop_
_entity_poly.entity_id
_entity_poly.type
_entity_poly.pdbx_seq_one_letter_code
_entity_poly.pdbx_strand_id
1 'polypeptide(L)'
;MSFHYPPRNPSLSPQPPLENNSWRTSRSPGPKLGGYGLSQSAGVSNNLTTFFSDGRTLPMYKDKPYFAPRRTGPKVRQRRVLYGGLCLFFLVSLWYYMSGSWGKPEIKTSESQKGEELWAWVQSLDKEPAYNGEELKGIDWAARREKVRDAFIVSWDDYAKNGWGLDQYRPVAKDGKNMVEGGLGWIIVDALDTMIMMNLTSRVQHARDWIHHSLQYNQDHDVSTFETTIRMLGGLLSAHYLSTTYTDLAPVSGDEDLYIEKATDLAERLSGAFESSSGVPFASVNLKKSEGIPAHSDNGASSTAEATTVQLEFKYLAKLTGEAEYWRMAEKVMEVVDRSKVEDGLVPIYIYPDTGKFRGKNIRLGSRGDSYYEYLIKQYLQTSEQEPVYKEMWDEALIGIRKHLVAYTKRAQLAIVGERPEGLEGKLSPKMDHLVCFLPGTIALGATGGIPLSQAKKSPYWSQRHDEEILLAKELMKTCWATYLATKTGLAAEITYFKLDNPAVMMQDMYPESTLTTGNRKSEQEDLPLKSKPLYPLDDQTLNWENDLDIHMQDRHNLQRPETLESLFYMYRITGDETYRHWGWEMFKSFVRHTAIVGHDNTHADPTSDKPAEPSRSQIISFTSLNNVDVIPPTRRDNMESFWMAETLKYFYLLFSDRDFIPLEENVFNTEAHPFPRFKLGGELKTGWERKSSESESVPESAPQEQEQAP
;
A
#
# COMPACT_ATOMS: atom_id res chain seq x y z
N MET A 1 -36.03 6.21 -46.52
CA MET A 1 -35.62 6.20 -47.95
C MET A 1 -34.36 7.02 -48.08
N SER A 2 -33.48 6.66 -49.01
CA SER A 2 -32.12 7.18 -49.21
C SER A 2 -32.05 8.23 -50.33
N PHE A 3 -30.82 8.62 -50.73
CA PHE A 3 -30.43 9.46 -51.89
C PHE A 3 -30.52 10.99 -51.71
N HIS A 4 -29.68 11.83 -52.34
CA HIS A 4 -28.25 11.77 -52.74
C HIS A 4 -27.87 13.17 -53.33
N TYR A 5 -26.59 13.56 -53.28
CA TYR A 5 -26.00 14.63 -54.13
C TYR A 5 -25.99 14.18 -55.62
N PRO A 6 -26.01 15.07 -56.66
CA PRO A 6 -24.89 15.97 -57.04
C PRO A 6 -25.37 17.24 -57.86
N PRO A 7 -24.67 17.91 -58.82
CA PRO A 7 -23.25 17.92 -59.26
C PRO A 7 -22.56 19.30 -59.57
N ARG A 8 -21.23 19.36 -59.32
CA ARG A 8 -20.08 19.91 -60.12
C ARG A 8 -20.15 21.15 -61.08
N ASN A 9 -19.28 22.15 -60.77
CA ASN A 9 -18.18 22.75 -61.60
C ASN A 9 -18.44 23.59 -62.89
N PRO A 10 -17.43 24.30 -63.49
CA PRO A 10 -16.03 24.64 -63.04
C PRO A 10 -15.51 26.10 -63.31
N SER A 11 -14.33 26.43 -62.75
CA SER A 11 -13.17 27.21 -63.33
C SER A 11 -12.50 28.13 -62.28
N LEU A 12 -11.18 28.42 -62.27
CA LEU A 12 -9.98 27.80 -62.87
C LEU A 12 -8.75 28.22 -61.99
N SER A 13 -7.81 27.30 -61.71
CA SER A 13 -6.59 27.56 -60.89
C SER A 13 -5.41 28.07 -61.74
N PRO A 14 -4.30 28.57 -61.12
CA PRO A 14 -3.18 27.71 -60.65
C PRO A 14 -2.62 28.13 -59.25
N GLN A 15 -2.20 27.31 -58.25
CA GLN A 15 -1.58 25.95 -58.14
C GLN A 15 -0.20 25.83 -58.86
N PRO A 16 0.81 25.05 -58.39
CA PRO A 16 0.76 23.91 -57.46
C PRO A 16 1.88 23.90 -56.34
N PRO A 17 2.03 22.83 -55.52
CA PRO A 17 2.44 22.95 -54.10
C PRO A 17 3.40 21.81 -53.59
N LEU A 18 3.05 21.20 -52.44
CA LEU A 18 3.48 19.92 -51.81
C LEU A 18 4.57 20.00 -50.72
N GLU A 19 4.62 19.19 -49.66
CA GLU A 19 3.69 18.35 -48.84
C GLU A 19 4.44 17.09 -48.33
N ASN A 20 4.22 16.79 -47.04
CA ASN A 20 4.03 15.45 -46.45
C ASN A 20 5.18 14.43 -46.25
N ASN A 21 4.94 13.69 -45.15
CA ASN A 21 5.26 12.28 -44.85
C ASN A 21 6.58 11.86 -44.15
N SER A 22 6.44 11.60 -42.85
CA SER A 22 6.58 10.30 -42.14
C SER A 22 7.85 9.40 -42.28
N TRP A 23 8.07 8.62 -41.20
CA TRP A 23 8.86 7.37 -41.05
C TRP A 23 10.14 7.37 -40.18
N ARG A 24 10.01 6.61 -39.06
CA ARG A 24 10.93 5.65 -38.42
C ARG A 24 12.47 5.72 -38.62
N THR A 25 13.18 5.68 -37.49
CA THR A 25 14.42 4.89 -37.18
C THR A 25 15.62 4.97 -38.15
N SER A 26 16.87 5.21 -37.74
CA SER A 26 17.59 4.40 -36.73
C SER A 26 19.03 4.90 -36.47
N ARG A 27 19.61 4.47 -35.34
CA ARG A 27 21.02 4.10 -35.07
C ARG A 27 22.18 5.07 -35.44
N SER A 28 22.96 5.38 -34.41
CA SER A 28 24.38 5.77 -34.49
C SER A 28 25.26 4.73 -35.21
N PRO A 29 26.47 5.12 -35.67
CA PRO A 29 27.63 4.99 -34.78
C PRO A 29 28.61 6.18 -34.81
N GLY A 30 29.48 6.27 -33.80
CA GLY A 30 30.69 7.12 -33.84
C GLY A 30 31.83 6.48 -34.68
N PRO A 31 33.13 6.84 -34.50
CA PRO A 31 33.70 7.44 -33.28
C PRO A 31 34.96 8.38 -33.43
N LYS A 32 35.50 8.80 -32.26
CA LYS A 32 36.95 8.98 -31.88
C LYS A 32 37.74 10.31 -32.10
N LEU A 33 38.46 10.69 -31.00
CA LEU A 33 39.58 11.65 -30.81
C LEU A 33 39.29 13.15 -31.09
N GLY A 34 39.87 14.17 -30.43
CA GLY A 34 40.84 14.32 -29.32
C GLY A 34 41.68 15.62 -29.51
N GLY A 35 42.23 16.35 -28.52
CA GLY A 35 42.21 16.28 -27.04
C GLY A 35 43.27 17.23 -26.38
N TYR A 36 43.14 17.56 -25.08
CA TYR A 36 44.04 18.36 -24.21
C TYR A 36 44.21 19.89 -24.43
N GLY A 37 44.16 20.66 -23.32
CA GLY A 37 44.60 22.07 -23.21
C GLY A 37 44.38 22.64 -21.79
N LEU A 38 45.44 23.10 -21.10
CA LEU A 38 45.44 23.59 -19.70
C LEU A 38 45.61 25.11 -19.58
N SER A 39 44.95 25.75 -18.60
CA SER A 39 45.27 27.07 -17.99
C SER A 39 44.31 27.32 -16.81
N GLN A 40 44.64 27.23 -15.51
CA GLN A 40 45.52 28.02 -14.60
C GLN A 40 45.08 29.47 -14.23
N SER A 41 44.97 29.68 -12.90
CA SER A 41 44.92 30.95 -12.13
C SER A 41 43.67 31.87 -12.33
N ALA A 42 43.16 32.62 -11.35
CA ALA A 42 43.51 32.90 -9.94
C ALA A 42 42.20 33.03 -9.10
N GLY A 43 42.14 33.12 -7.77
CA GLY A 43 43.19 33.25 -6.75
C GLY A 43 43.09 34.56 -5.95
N VAL A 44 42.06 34.74 -5.11
CA VAL A 44 42.00 35.79 -4.07
C VAL A 44 41.38 35.23 -2.79
N SER A 45 42.05 35.47 -1.66
CA SER A 45 41.60 35.19 -0.30
C SER A 45 41.36 36.49 0.46
N ASN A 46 40.48 36.50 1.47
CA ASN A 46 40.68 37.33 2.68
C ASN A 46 39.91 36.80 3.88
N ASN A 47 40.60 36.71 5.03
CA ASN A 47 40.04 36.48 6.36
C ASN A 47 39.91 37.82 7.11
N LEU A 48 39.06 37.89 8.16
CA LEU A 48 39.19 38.67 9.42
C LEU A 48 37.84 38.55 10.20
N THR A 49 37.72 37.65 11.18
CA THR A 49 37.89 37.83 12.65
C THR A 49 36.75 38.55 13.43
N THR A 50 35.96 37.74 14.15
CA THR A 50 35.52 37.86 15.58
C THR A 50 35.23 39.22 16.26
N PHE A 51 34.11 39.30 17.01
CA PHE A 51 34.04 39.91 18.36
C PHE A 51 32.82 39.46 19.21
N PHE A 52 33.03 39.27 20.53
CA PHE A 52 32.13 39.13 21.72
C PHE A 52 30.73 38.47 21.57
N SER A 53 30.34 37.37 22.24
CA SER A 53 30.35 36.97 23.67
C SER A 53 29.29 37.60 24.58
N ASP A 54 28.29 36.82 25.01
CA ASP A 54 28.00 36.67 26.44
C ASP A 54 27.24 35.35 26.73
N GLY A 55 27.42 34.77 27.91
CA GLY A 55 27.06 33.35 28.18
C GLY A 55 25.87 33.13 29.12
N ARG A 56 25.15 32.01 28.90
CA ARG A 56 24.39 31.30 29.96
C ARG A 56 24.55 29.79 29.82
N THR A 57 24.82 29.14 30.94
CA THR A 57 25.10 27.70 31.06
C THR A 57 23.84 26.89 31.30
N LEU A 58 23.61 25.83 30.51
CA LEU A 58 22.72 24.70 30.82
C LEU A 58 23.31 23.39 30.20
N PRO A 59 22.86 22.20 30.61
CA PRO A 59 23.78 21.13 31.01
C PRO A 59 24.15 20.09 29.92
N MET A 60 25.06 19.20 30.31
CA MET A 60 25.63 18.10 29.53
C MET A 60 24.63 17.36 28.63
N TYR A 61 24.92 17.30 27.33
CA TYR A 61 24.64 16.13 26.51
C TYR A 61 25.95 15.43 26.18
N LYS A 62 25.94 14.10 26.18
CA LYS A 62 27.14 13.26 26.23
C LYS A 62 27.38 12.59 24.87
N ASP A 63 28.63 12.71 24.40
CA ASP A 63 29.29 11.88 23.38
C ASP A 63 28.61 11.73 21.99
N LYS A 64 28.88 12.69 21.08
CA LYS A 64 28.98 12.40 19.62
C LYS A 64 30.44 12.04 19.28
N PRO A 65 30.74 10.90 18.64
CA PRO A 65 32.12 10.56 18.26
C PRO A 65 32.60 11.39 17.07
N TYR A 66 33.44 12.41 17.35
CA TYR A 66 34.14 13.17 16.32
C TYR A 66 35.26 12.32 15.68
N PHE A 67 35.03 11.80 14.47
CA PHE A 67 36.07 11.14 13.68
C PHE A 67 37.03 12.15 13.06
N ALA A 68 38.16 12.41 13.74
CA ALA A 68 39.22 13.25 13.19
C ALA A 68 39.97 12.55 12.03
N PRO A 69 40.12 13.18 10.84
CA PRO A 69 40.81 12.58 9.72
C PRO A 69 42.34 12.51 9.96
N ARG A 70 42.84 11.31 10.27
CA ARG A 70 44.28 11.04 10.44
C ARG A 70 45.05 11.21 9.12
N ARG A 71 45.54 12.42 8.86
CA ARG A 71 46.60 12.67 7.87
C ARG A 71 47.86 11.89 8.24
N THR A 72 48.17 10.82 7.51
CA THR A 72 49.44 10.10 7.60
C THR A 72 50.41 10.60 6.53
N GLY A 73 51.60 11.03 6.95
CA GLY A 73 52.58 11.67 6.07
C GLY A 73 53.29 10.70 5.11
N PRO A 74 53.63 11.12 3.87
CA PRO A 74 54.20 10.23 2.87
C PRO A 74 55.74 10.18 2.96
N LYS A 75 56.32 9.11 3.54
CA LYS A 75 57.74 8.75 3.34
C LYS A 75 58.19 7.31 3.72
N VAL A 76 57.29 6.31 3.68
CA VAL A 76 57.66 4.88 3.89
C VAL A 76 57.01 3.93 2.85
N ARG A 77 56.62 4.44 1.66
CA ARG A 77 55.77 3.72 0.68
C ARG A 77 56.50 3.10 -0.53
N GLN A 78 57.79 2.72 -0.41
CA GLN A 78 58.55 2.12 -1.53
C GLN A 78 59.27 0.78 -1.23
N ARG A 79 59.18 0.22 -0.01
CA ARG A 79 59.66 -1.15 0.27
C ARG A 79 58.59 -2.15 0.70
N ARG A 80 57.38 -1.71 1.07
CA ARG A 80 56.25 -2.59 1.42
C ARG A 80 55.39 -3.03 0.22
N VAL A 81 55.44 -2.30 -0.90
CA VAL A 81 54.61 -2.57 -2.09
C VAL A 81 55.03 -3.85 -2.81
N LEU A 82 56.34 -4.16 -2.87
CA LEU A 82 56.83 -5.36 -3.55
C LEU A 82 56.45 -6.66 -2.82
N TYR A 83 56.68 -6.71 -1.49
CA TYR A 83 56.31 -7.87 -0.67
C TYR A 83 54.79 -7.97 -0.45
N GLY A 84 54.10 -6.84 -0.30
CA GLY A 84 52.64 -6.83 -0.24
C GLY A 84 52.00 -7.34 -1.53
N GLY A 85 52.53 -6.96 -2.71
CA GLY A 85 52.08 -7.47 -4.00
C GLY A 85 52.29 -8.98 -4.16
N LEU A 86 53.43 -9.51 -3.72
CA LEU A 86 53.70 -10.96 -3.73
C LEU A 86 52.78 -11.72 -2.77
N CYS A 87 52.56 -11.24 -1.54
CA CYS A 87 51.59 -11.86 -0.63
C CYS A 87 50.15 -11.78 -1.16
N LEU A 88 49.74 -10.66 -1.75
CA LEU A 88 48.41 -10.52 -2.35
C LEU A 88 48.24 -11.47 -3.54
N PHE A 89 49.26 -11.58 -4.41
CA PHE A 89 49.25 -12.53 -5.52
C PHE A 89 49.18 -13.98 -5.03
N PHE A 90 49.92 -14.34 -3.98
CA PHE A 90 49.87 -15.68 -3.40
C PHE A 90 48.51 -15.97 -2.74
N LEU A 91 47.91 -15.01 -2.04
CA LEU A 91 46.59 -15.13 -1.43
C LEU A 91 45.47 -15.21 -2.47
N VAL A 92 45.53 -14.42 -3.55
CA VAL A 92 44.59 -14.50 -4.68
C VAL A 92 44.76 -15.81 -5.45
N SER A 93 46.00 -16.29 -5.63
CA SER A 93 46.26 -17.60 -6.25
C SER A 93 45.74 -18.75 -5.38
N LEU A 94 45.94 -18.69 -4.07
CA LEU A 94 45.42 -19.67 -3.11
C LEU A 94 43.89 -19.63 -3.06
N TRP A 95 43.30 -18.42 -3.06
CA TRP A 95 41.85 -18.24 -3.15
C TRP A 95 41.31 -18.84 -4.45
N TYR A 96 41.94 -18.59 -5.60
CA TYR A 96 41.54 -19.16 -6.89
C TYR A 96 41.67 -20.69 -6.93
N TYR A 97 42.71 -21.25 -6.30
CA TYR A 97 42.94 -22.69 -6.21
C TYR A 97 41.98 -23.39 -5.23
N MET A 98 41.56 -22.71 -4.15
CA MET A 98 40.53 -23.23 -3.24
C MET A 98 39.10 -23.01 -3.77
N SER A 99 38.83 -21.88 -4.43
CA SER A 99 37.53 -21.60 -5.07
C SER A 99 37.27 -22.51 -6.27
N GLY A 100 38.33 -23.01 -6.93
CA GLY A 100 38.23 -24.07 -7.94
C GLY A 100 37.69 -25.42 -7.40
N SER A 101 37.57 -25.58 -6.08
CA SER A 101 36.96 -26.75 -5.42
C SER A 101 35.78 -26.38 -4.50
N TRP A 102 35.33 -25.12 -4.51
CA TRP A 102 34.06 -24.72 -3.90
C TRP A 102 33.05 -24.51 -5.02
N GLY A 103 32.20 -25.53 -5.22
CA GLY A 103 30.92 -25.29 -5.86
C GLY A 103 30.17 -24.19 -5.10
N LYS A 104 29.31 -23.45 -5.81
CA LYS A 104 28.33 -22.55 -5.16
C LYS A 104 27.66 -23.34 -4.02
N PRO A 105 27.41 -22.73 -2.84
CA PRO A 105 26.54 -23.35 -1.86
C PRO A 105 25.17 -23.53 -2.51
N GLU A 106 24.92 -24.74 -2.99
CA GLU A 106 23.61 -25.15 -3.47
C GLU A 106 22.74 -25.17 -2.21
N ILE A 107 21.81 -24.22 -2.08
CA ILE A 107 20.79 -24.22 -1.03
C ILE A 107 19.78 -25.33 -1.37
N LYS A 108 20.24 -26.58 -1.30
CA LYS A 108 19.41 -27.77 -1.24
C LYS A 108 19.02 -27.98 0.21
N THR A 109 17.77 -28.43 0.40
CA THR A 109 17.11 -28.85 1.67
C THR A 109 16.32 -27.79 2.48
N SER A 110 15.58 -26.89 1.82
CA SER A 110 14.35 -26.32 2.40
C SER A 110 13.32 -25.89 1.35
N GLU A 111 13.75 -25.29 0.25
CA GLU A 111 12.88 -24.57 -0.70
C GLU A 111 11.92 -25.52 -1.44
N SER A 112 12.45 -26.57 -2.08
CA SER A 112 11.64 -27.53 -2.85
C SER A 112 10.67 -28.32 -1.98
N GLN A 113 11.03 -28.61 -0.73
CA GLN A 113 10.18 -29.37 0.18
C GLN A 113 8.85 -28.63 0.44
N LYS A 114 8.87 -27.30 0.59
CA LYS A 114 7.64 -26.52 0.78
C LYS A 114 6.81 -26.40 -0.48
N GLY A 115 7.45 -26.30 -1.65
CA GLY A 115 6.76 -26.38 -2.94
C GLY A 115 6.05 -27.72 -3.17
N GLU A 116 6.69 -28.84 -2.79
CA GLU A 116 6.12 -30.19 -2.84
C GLU A 116 4.99 -30.40 -1.82
N GLU A 117 5.17 -29.96 -0.57
CA GLU A 117 4.15 -30.04 0.50
C GLU A 117 2.88 -29.24 0.17
N LEU A 118 3.04 -28.04 -0.40
CA LEU A 118 1.90 -27.25 -0.88
C LEU A 118 1.23 -27.89 -2.09
N TRP A 119 2.01 -28.39 -3.06
CA TRP A 119 1.43 -29.07 -4.23
C TRP A 119 0.60 -30.30 -3.82
N ALA A 120 1.14 -31.14 -2.94
CA ALA A 120 0.44 -32.32 -2.42
C ALA A 120 -0.86 -31.93 -1.68
N TRP A 121 -0.84 -30.84 -0.91
CA TRP A 121 -2.03 -30.30 -0.26
C TRP A 121 -3.07 -29.78 -1.26
N VAL A 122 -2.66 -29.04 -2.31
CA VAL A 122 -3.55 -28.57 -3.39
C VAL A 122 -4.30 -29.72 -4.06
N GLN A 123 -3.63 -30.87 -4.29
CA GLN A 123 -4.26 -32.07 -4.84
C GLN A 123 -5.28 -32.74 -3.88
N SER A 124 -5.34 -32.31 -2.62
CA SER A 124 -6.28 -32.82 -1.61
C SER A 124 -7.42 -31.84 -1.27
N LEU A 125 -7.42 -30.62 -1.82
CA LEU A 125 -8.38 -29.56 -1.48
C LEU A 125 -9.85 -29.95 -1.68
N ASP A 126 -10.18 -30.75 -2.69
CA ASP A 126 -11.57 -31.20 -2.94
C ASP A 126 -12.09 -32.19 -1.88
N LYS A 127 -11.23 -32.60 -0.92
CA LYS A 127 -11.60 -33.42 0.24
C LYS A 127 -11.76 -32.59 1.51
N GLU A 128 -11.35 -31.32 1.51
CA GLU A 128 -11.62 -30.43 2.65
C GLU A 128 -13.09 -30.02 2.67
N PRO A 129 -13.70 -29.84 3.86
CA PRO A 129 -15.02 -29.24 3.96
C PRO A 129 -14.99 -27.81 3.40
N ALA A 130 -15.91 -27.53 2.47
CA ALA A 130 -16.16 -26.19 1.98
C ALA A 130 -17.15 -25.48 2.92
N TYR A 131 -16.89 -24.20 3.23
CA TYR A 131 -17.85 -23.39 3.98
C TYR A 131 -19.10 -23.09 3.14
N ASN A 132 -20.27 -23.48 3.65
CA ASN A 132 -21.57 -23.39 2.97
C ASN A 132 -22.58 -22.46 3.68
N GLY A 133 -22.10 -21.59 4.58
CA GLY A 133 -22.93 -20.72 5.42
C GLY A 133 -23.04 -21.17 6.88
N GLU A 134 -22.66 -22.41 7.21
CA GLU A 134 -22.59 -22.91 8.59
C GLU A 134 -21.13 -22.94 9.10
N GLU A 135 -20.94 -22.58 10.37
CA GLU A 135 -19.62 -22.57 11.03
C GLU A 135 -19.02 -23.99 11.09
N LEU A 136 -17.81 -24.16 10.57
CA LEU A 136 -17.09 -25.43 10.59
C LEU A 136 -16.39 -25.60 11.94
N LYS A 137 -16.78 -26.64 12.70
CA LYS A 137 -16.24 -26.92 14.03
C LYS A 137 -14.95 -27.73 13.99
N GLY A 138 -14.07 -27.51 14.97
CA GLY A 138 -12.82 -28.27 15.12
C GLY A 138 -11.74 -27.90 14.11
N ILE A 139 -11.79 -26.70 13.52
CA ILE A 139 -10.76 -26.18 12.63
C ILE A 139 -9.50 -25.82 13.41
N ASP A 140 -8.37 -26.36 12.98
CA ASP A 140 -7.05 -25.92 13.42
C ASP A 140 -6.60 -24.70 12.60
N TRP A 141 -6.84 -23.50 13.15
CA TRP A 141 -6.43 -22.25 12.54
C TRP A 141 -4.92 -22.06 12.53
N ALA A 142 -4.18 -22.63 13.49
CA ALA A 142 -2.72 -22.59 13.49
C ALA A 142 -2.16 -23.40 12.31
N ALA A 143 -2.69 -24.60 12.04
CA ALA A 143 -2.31 -25.37 10.85
C ALA A 143 -2.62 -24.63 9.53
N ARG A 144 -3.74 -23.88 9.47
CA ARG A 144 -4.08 -23.01 8.33
C ARG A 144 -3.09 -21.84 8.18
N ARG A 145 -2.70 -21.20 9.28
CA ARG A 145 -1.65 -20.17 9.32
C ARG A 145 -0.31 -20.68 8.80
N GLU A 146 0.10 -21.89 9.17
CA GLU A 146 1.35 -22.49 8.69
C GLU A 146 1.35 -22.68 7.16
N LYS A 147 0.19 -22.98 6.55
CA LYS A 147 0.07 -23.04 5.07
C LYS A 147 0.26 -21.68 4.39
N VAL A 148 -0.16 -20.60 5.04
CA VAL A 148 0.13 -19.22 4.57
C VAL A 148 1.62 -18.94 4.65
N ARG A 149 2.29 -19.33 5.74
CA ARG A 149 3.75 -19.19 5.86
C ARG A 149 4.49 -20.01 4.80
N ASP A 150 4.04 -21.23 4.52
CA ASP A 150 4.62 -22.05 3.45
C ASP A 150 4.46 -21.39 2.07
N ALA A 151 3.31 -20.75 1.80
CA ALA A 151 3.10 -19.98 0.55
C ALA A 151 3.99 -18.74 0.45
N PHE A 152 4.23 -18.05 1.58
CA PHE A 152 5.22 -16.97 1.66
C PHE A 152 6.62 -17.48 1.34
N ILE A 153 7.06 -18.56 1.99
CA ILE A 153 8.38 -19.16 1.78
C ILE A 153 8.61 -19.46 0.30
N VAL A 154 7.65 -20.11 -0.37
CA VAL A 154 7.76 -20.43 -1.80
C VAL A 154 7.79 -19.18 -2.68
N SER A 155 7.04 -18.13 -2.33
CA SER A 155 7.06 -16.84 -3.06
C SER A 155 8.42 -16.14 -2.92
N TRP A 156 8.92 -16.06 -1.69
CA TRP A 156 10.16 -15.38 -1.35
C TRP A 156 11.38 -16.10 -1.90
N ASP A 157 11.46 -17.43 -1.78
CA ASP A 157 12.63 -18.20 -2.23
C ASP A 157 12.79 -18.11 -3.76
N ASP A 158 11.68 -18.11 -4.49
CA ASP A 158 11.69 -17.92 -5.95
C ASP A 158 12.14 -16.52 -6.36
N TYR A 159 11.68 -15.49 -5.65
CA TYR A 159 12.18 -14.13 -5.80
C TYR A 159 13.68 -14.03 -5.46
N ALA A 160 14.11 -14.53 -4.31
CA ALA A 160 15.50 -14.49 -3.85
C ALA A 160 16.46 -15.26 -4.77
N LYS A 161 15.96 -16.27 -5.49
CA LYS A 161 16.71 -17.05 -6.45
C LYS A 161 16.84 -16.40 -7.83
N ASN A 162 15.78 -15.78 -8.35
CA ASN A 162 15.71 -15.35 -9.75
C ASN A 162 15.59 -13.82 -9.94
N GLY A 163 15.24 -13.08 -8.90
CA GLY A 163 14.95 -11.63 -8.93
C GLY A 163 15.56 -10.83 -7.79
N TRP A 164 16.59 -11.34 -7.09
CA TRP A 164 17.16 -10.69 -5.91
C TRP A 164 17.63 -9.24 -6.17
N GLY A 165 17.10 -8.30 -5.37
CA GLY A 165 17.36 -6.87 -5.51
C GLY A 165 16.60 -6.20 -6.66
N LEU A 166 15.72 -6.92 -7.36
CA LEU A 166 14.83 -6.34 -8.37
C LEU A 166 13.55 -5.78 -7.74
N ASP A 167 13.08 -4.65 -8.28
CA ASP A 167 11.88 -3.96 -7.79
C ASP A 167 10.58 -4.63 -8.30
N GLN A 168 10.61 -5.18 -9.51
CA GLN A 168 9.49 -5.89 -10.13
C GLN A 168 9.94 -7.28 -10.57
N TYR A 169 9.17 -8.31 -10.24
CA TYR A 169 9.53 -9.71 -10.48
C TYR A 169 8.47 -10.45 -11.30
N ARG A 170 8.94 -11.21 -12.30
CA ARG A 170 8.13 -11.98 -13.25
C ARG A 170 8.32 -13.48 -13.00
N PRO A 171 7.45 -14.10 -12.19
CA PRO A 171 7.67 -15.45 -11.69
C PRO A 171 7.49 -16.56 -12.74
N VAL A 172 6.91 -16.27 -13.92
CA VAL A 172 6.88 -17.21 -15.06
C VAL A 172 8.15 -17.06 -15.90
N ALA A 173 8.57 -15.83 -16.23
CA ALA A 173 9.79 -15.57 -16.99
C ALA A 173 11.10 -15.85 -16.22
N LYS A 174 11.05 -15.85 -14.88
CA LYS A 174 12.21 -15.95 -13.97
C LYS A 174 13.22 -14.82 -14.17
N ASP A 175 12.69 -13.61 -14.36
CA ASP A 175 13.45 -12.37 -14.44
C ASP A 175 12.67 -11.21 -13.80
N GLY A 176 13.13 -9.98 -14.01
CA GLY A 176 12.48 -8.79 -13.49
C GLY A 176 13.11 -7.52 -14.03
N LYS A 177 12.79 -6.39 -13.40
CA LYS A 177 13.43 -5.10 -13.68
C LYS A 177 13.42 -4.21 -12.43
N ASN A 178 14.32 -3.24 -12.43
CA ASN A 178 14.30 -2.15 -11.48
C ASN A 178 13.47 -0.99 -12.04
N MET A 179 12.91 -0.19 -11.15
CA MET A 179 12.24 1.05 -11.52
C MET A 179 13.23 2.20 -11.68
N VAL A 180 14.36 2.14 -10.96
CA VAL A 180 15.50 3.07 -11.05
C VAL A 180 16.82 2.32 -11.24
N GLU A 181 17.88 2.99 -11.69
CA GLU A 181 19.20 2.36 -11.77
C GLU A 181 19.69 1.88 -10.39
N GLY A 182 20.10 0.62 -10.27
CA GLY A 182 20.48 0.00 -8.99
C GLY A 182 19.31 -0.54 -8.15
N GLY A 183 18.08 -0.07 -8.41
CA GLY A 183 16.87 -0.51 -7.72
C GLY A 183 16.62 0.19 -6.39
N LEU A 184 15.37 0.14 -5.93
CA LEU A 184 14.97 0.61 -4.60
C LEU A 184 14.87 -0.53 -3.59
N GLY A 185 14.91 -1.79 -4.03
CA GLY A 185 14.70 -2.95 -3.15
C GLY A 185 13.23 -3.16 -2.81
N TRP A 186 12.34 -2.78 -3.72
CA TRP A 186 10.89 -2.70 -3.54
C TRP A 186 10.34 -3.95 -2.85
N ILE A 187 10.57 -5.14 -3.41
CA ILE A 187 10.08 -6.42 -2.85
C ILE A 187 10.80 -6.81 -1.54
N ILE A 188 12.07 -6.42 -1.34
CA ILE A 188 12.87 -6.81 -0.16
C ILE A 188 12.40 -6.09 1.10
N VAL A 189 12.17 -4.77 0.99
CA VAL A 189 11.77 -3.93 2.13
C VAL A 189 10.29 -4.15 2.47
N ASP A 190 9.44 -4.21 1.44
CA ASP A 190 7.97 -4.36 1.57
C ASP A 190 7.60 -5.71 2.23
N ALA A 191 8.36 -6.78 1.97
CA ALA A 191 8.13 -8.09 2.59
C ALA A 191 8.84 -8.31 3.94
N LEU A 192 9.61 -7.34 4.44
CA LEU A 192 10.55 -7.53 5.55
C LEU A 192 9.86 -7.79 6.89
N ASP A 193 8.83 -7.01 7.22
CA ASP A 193 8.06 -7.15 8.43
C ASP A 193 7.21 -8.45 8.44
N THR A 194 6.68 -8.87 7.28
CA THR A 194 6.04 -10.19 7.13
C THR A 194 7.01 -11.31 7.49
N MET A 195 8.27 -11.24 7.05
CA MET A 195 9.29 -12.24 7.43
C MET A 195 9.59 -12.25 8.93
N ILE A 196 9.58 -11.08 9.58
CA ILE A 196 9.75 -10.97 11.04
C ILE A 196 8.56 -11.62 11.75
N MET A 197 7.32 -11.25 11.38
CA MET A 197 6.08 -11.81 11.94
C MET A 197 5.93 -13.31 11.74
N MET A 198 6.43 -13.84 10.62
CA MET A 198 6.45 -15.27 10.31
C MET A 198 7.64 -16.03 10.95
N ASN A 199 8.49 -15.36 11.73
CA ASN A 199 9.68 -15.89 12.39
C ASN A 199 10.70 -16.53 11.42
N LEU A 200 10.92 -15.89 10.26
CA LEU A 200 11.78 -16.39 9.18
C LEU A 200 13.23 -15.86 9.30
N THR A 201 13.86 -16.05 10.47
CA THR A 201 15.15 -15.44 10.86
C THR A 201 16.23 -15.41 9.78
N SER A 202 16.47 -16.53 9.08
CA SER A 202 17.50 -16.61 8.04
C SER A 202 17.21 -15.73 6.82
N ARG A 203 15.93 -15.55 6.47
CA ARG A 203 15.49 -14.69 5.37
C ARG A 203 15.52 -13.22 5.78
N VAL A 204 15.14 -12.90 7.02
CA VAL A 204 15.32 -11.55 7.61
C VAL A 204 16.80 -11.15 7.62
N GLN A 205 17.70 -12.03 8.07
CA GLN A 205 19.14 -11.75 8.05
C GLN A 205 19.66 -11.50 6.62
N HIS A 206 19.26 -12.32 5.65
CA HIS A 206 19.67 -12.13 4.25
C HIS A 206 19.16 -10.80 3.66
N ALA A 207 17.92 -10.40 4.00
CA ALA A 207 17.37 -9.10 3.62
C ALA A 207 18.11 -7.93 4.29
N ARG A 208 18.41 -8.02 5.61
CA ARG A 208 19.23 -7.04 6.35
C ARG A 208 20.61 -6.87 5.73
N ASP A 209 21.27 -7.97 5.39
CA ASP A 209 22.59 -7.95 4.76
C ASP A 209 22.53 -7.20 3.41
N TRP A 210 21.47 -7.39 2.61
CA TRP A 210 21.27 -6.62 1.38
C TRP A 210 20.96 -5.14 1.65
N ILE A 211 20.10 -4.84 2.62
CA ILE A 211 19.76 -3.45 3.02
C ILE A 211 21.01 -2.68 3.48
N HIS A 212 21.87 -3.31 4.29
CA HIS A 212 23.11 -2.71 4.75
C HIS A 212 24.09 -2.41 3.60
N HIS A 213 24.32 -3.37 2.69
CA HIS A 213 25.39 -3.28 1.69
C HIS A 213 24.96 -2.71 0.32
N SER A 214 23.68 -2.82 -0.06
CA SER A 214 23.21 -2.54 -1.43
C SER A 214 22.19 -1.40 -1.50
N LEU A 215 21.27 -1.28 -0.53
CA LEU A 215 20.22 -0.26 -0.55
C LEU A 215 20.79 1.16 -0.44
N GLN A 216 20.48 1.99 -1.44
CA GLN A 216 20.86 3.41 -1.52
C GLN A 216 19.69 4.19 -2.14
N TYR A 217 19.54 5.46 -1.75
CA TYR A 217 18.53 6.38 -2.28
C TYR A 217 19.14 7.61 -2.99
N ASN A 218 20.38 7.49 -3.46
CA ASN A 218 21.15 8.58 -4.09
C ASN A 218 21.01 8.65 -5.63
N GLN A 219 20.05 7.92 -6.21
CA GLN A 219 19.81 7.83 -7.66
C GLN A 219 19.21 9.11 -8.22
N ASP A 220 19.70 9.55 -9.38
CA ASP A 220 19.17 10.74 -10.10
C ASP A 220 17.92 10.38 -10.92
N HIS A 221 16.86 9.98 -10.22
CA HIS A 221 15.60 9.54 -10.82
C HIS A 221 14.42 10.05 -10.00
N ASP A 222 13.28 10.28 -10.64
CA ASP A 222 12.02 10.59 -9.98
C ASP A 222 11.30 9.31 -9.53
N VAL A 223 10.70 9.34 -8.35
CA VAL A 223 9.88 8.26 -7.78
C VAL A 223 8.56 8.84 -7.30
N SER A 224 7.50 8.02 -7.21
CA SER A 224 6.25 8.46 -6.58
C SER A 224 6.50 8.72 -5.09
N THR A 225 6.10 9.90 -4.62
CA THR A 225 6.20 10.31 -3.21
C THR A 225 5.38 9.37 -2.33
N PHE A 226 4.15 9.05 -2.76
CA PHE A 226 3.21 8.17 -2.08
C PHE A 226 3.76 6.74 -1.95
N GLU A 227 3.95 6.04 -3.07
CA GLU A 227 4.36 4.63 -3.09
C GLU A 227 5.68 4.39 -2.35
N THR A 228 6.64 5.32 -2.48
CA THR A 228 7.93 5.24 -1.77
C THR A 228 7.77 5.49 -0.27
N THR A 229 6.82 6.34 0.13
CA THR A 229 6.51 6.53 1.56
C THR A 229 5.88 5.27 2.14
N ILE A 230 4.78 4.79 1.56
CA ILE A 230 3.98 3.74 2.17
C ILE A 230 4.70 2.39 2.20
N ARG A 231 5.47 2.03 1.16
CA ARG A 231 6.24 0.75 1.09
C ARG A 231 7.62 0.87 1.71
N MET A 232 8.42 1.82 1.24
CA MET A 232 9.87 1.84 1.54
C MET A 232 10.15 2.46 2.91
N LEU A 233 9.59 3.64 3.18
CA LEU A 233 9.69 4.25 4.50
C LEU A 233 8.86 3.44 5.51
N GLY A 234 7.67 3.00 5.14
CA GLY A 234 6.81 2.16 5.99
C GLY A 234 7.43 0.82 6.39
N GLY A 235 7.93 0.04 5.43
CA GLY A 235 8.55 -1.26 5.69
C GLY A 235 9.82 -1.17 6.55
N LEU A 236 10.65 -0.13 6.35
CA LEU A 236 11.82 0.13 7.21
C LEU A 236 11.41 0.48 8.64
N LEU A 237 10.43 1.39 8.81
CA LEU A 237 9.93 1.79 10.12
C LEU A 237 9.26 0.63 10.87
N SER A 238 8.51 -0.22 10.16
CA SER A 238 7.87 -1.39 10.76
C SER A 238 8.87 -2.49 11.11
N ALA A 239 9.87 -2.75 10.27
CA ALA A 239 10.95 -3.67 10.60
C ALA A 239 11.71 -3.24 11.87
N HIS A 240 12.03 -1.94 12.01
CA HIS A 240 12.57 -1.39 13.25
C HIS A 240 11.65 -1.62 14.44
N TYR A 241 10.36 -1.27 14.30
CA TYR A 241 9.38 -1.42 15.36
C TYR A 241 9.25 -2.87 15.85
N LEU A 242 9.12 -3.82 14.91
CA LEU A 242 8.94 -5.23 15.24
C LEU A 242 10.21 -5.82 15.87
N SER A 243 11.39 -5.58 15.30
CA SER A 243 12.66 -6.09 15.83
C SER A 243 13.01 -5.53 17.21
N THR A 244 12.56 -4.31 17.56
CA THR A 244 12.79 -3.72 18.88
C THR A 244 11.71 -4.02 19.92
N THR A 245 10.46 -4.22 19.50
CA THR A 245 9.31 -4.45 20.41
C THR A 245 9.01 -5.92 20.65
N TYR A 246 9.13 -6.74 19.60
CA TYR A 246 8.83 -8.18 19.63
C TYR A 246 10.13 -8.97 19.43
N THR A 247 11.08 -8.83 20.37
CA THR A 247 12.46 -9.34 20.26
C THR A 247 12.60 -10.85 20.02
N ASP A 248 11.55 -11.63 20.31
CA ASP A 248 11.49 -13.07 20.08
C ASP A 248 11.10 -13.44 18.64
N LEU A 249 10.62 -12.49 17.83
CA LEU A 249 10.26 -12.67 16.43
C LEU A 249 11.46 -12.45 15.52
N ALA A 250 11.88 -13.51 14.83
CA ALA A 250 13.02 -13.53 13.91
C ALA A 250 14.31 -12.89 14.47
N PRO A 251 14.83 -13.35 15.64
CA PRO A 251 15.97 -12.73 16.30
C PRO A 251 17.24 -12.78 15.43
N VAL A 252 17.67 -11.62 14.96
CA VAL A 252 18.80 -11.41 14.03
C VAL A 252 20.05 -10.91 14.74
N SER A 253 21.19 -11.01 14.05
CA SER A 253 22.45 -10.42 14.53
C SER A 253 22.75 -9.13 13.79
N GLY A 254 22.94 -8.04 14.54
CA GLY A 254 23.26 -6.72 13.99
C GLY A 254 22.80 -5.61 14.92
N ASP A 255 22.90 -4.38 14.43
CA ASP A 255 22.24 -3.22 15.04
C ASP A 255 20.86 -3.02 14.40
N GLU A 256 19.88 -2.57 15.17
CA GLU A 256 18.54 -2.21 14.67
C GLU A 256 18.49 -0.76 14.15
N ASP A 257 19.48 0.07 14.53
CA ASP A 257 19.68 1.41 14.00
C ASP A 257 19.79 1.43 12.46
N LEU A 258 20.22 0.33 11.83
CA LEU A 258 20.25 0.13 10.37
C LEU A 258 18.96 0.60 9.69
N TYR A 259 17.80 0.23 10.25
CA TYR A 259 16.52 0.55 9.64
C TYR A 259 16.17 2.03 9.80
N ILE A 260 16.46 2.62 10.97
CA ILE A 260 16.27 4.06 11.21
C ILE A 260 17.20 4.88 10.31
N GLU A 261 18.48 4.52 10.19
CA GLU A 261 19.43 5.22 9.32
C GLU A 261 18.93 5.27 7.86
N LYS A 262 18.44 4.14 7.33
CA LYS A 262 17.87 4.07 5.97
C LYS A 262 16.54 4.82 5.85
N ALA A 263 15.69 4.76 6.87
CA ALA A 263 14.42 5.49 6.92
C ALA A 263 14.64 7.02 6.95
N THR A 264 15.61 7.50 7.73
CA THR A 264 15.97 8.92 7.80
C THR A 264 16.60 9.41 6.50
N ASP A 265 17.57 8.70 5.91
CA ASP A 265 18.14 9.06 4.59
C ASP A 265 17.04 9.13 3.50
N LEU A 266 16.07 8.22 3.53
CA LEU A 266 14.94 8.25 2.61
C LEU A 266 14.01 9.45 2.86
N ALA A 267 13.66 9.72 4.12
CA ALA A 267 12.74 10.79 4.47
C ALA A 267 13.30 12.20 4.23
N GLU A 268 14.60 12.42 4.46
CA GLU A 268 15.28 13.68 4.07
C GLU A 268 15.15 13.95 2.56
N ARG A 269 15.15 12.89 1.74
CA ARG A 269 15.00 12.96 0.28
C ARG A 269 13.55 13.13 -0.17
N LEU A 270 12.61 12.48 0.52
CA LEU A 270 11.17 12.64 0.30
C LEU A 270 10.69 14.03 0.73
N SER A 271 11.36 14.70 1.68
CA SER A 271 10.98 16.02 2.21
C SER A 271 10.87 17.09 1.11
N GLY A 272 11.69 17.01 0.06
CA GLY A 272 11.60 17.89 -1.11
C GLY A 272 10.25 17.83 -1.86
N ALA A 273 9.45 16.79 -1.67
CA ALA A 273 8.09 16.72 -2.20
C ALA A 273 7.13 17.72 -1.52
N PHE A 274 7.41 18.14 -0.29
CA PHE A 274 6.53 19.00 0.52
C PHE A 274 6.80 20.51 0.31
N GLU A 275 7.81 20.89 -0.48
CA GLU A 275 8.20 22.29 -0.76
C GLU A 275 7.20 23.07 -1.65
N SER A 276 5.99 22.55 -1.86
CA SER A 276 4.95 23.24 -2.63
C SER A 276 4.43 24.48 -1.89
N SER A 277 3.90 25.46 -2.64
CA SER A 277 3.41 26.72 -2.05
C SER A 277 2.23 26.56 -1.08
N SER A 278 1.54 25.41 -1.08
CA SER A 278 0.48 25.11 -0.10
C SER A 278 0.90 24.15 1.01
N GLY A 279 1.99 23.38 0.82
CA GLY A 279 2.38 22.25 1.66
C GLY A 279 1.65 20.93 1.33
N VAL A 280 0.83 20.89 0.28
CA VAL A 280 0.36 19.64 -0.35
C VAL A 280 1.52 19.03 -1.12
N PRO A 281 1.93 17.77 -0.87
CA PRO A 281 3.10 17.20 -1.53
C PRO A 281 2.90 17.01 -3.05
N PHE A 282 4.00 17.16 -3.78
CA PHE A 282 4.09 16.80 -5.19
C PHE A 282 4.01 15.28 -5.38
N ALA A 283 3.35 14.84 -6.46
CA ALA A 283 3.11 13.42 -6.75
C ALA A 283 4.40 12.59 -6.89
N SER A 284 5.48 13.21 -7.39
CA SER A 284 6.80 12.60 -7.51
C SER A 284 7.89 13.45 -6.84
N VAL A 285 9.06 12.85 -6.61
CA VAL A 285 10.26 13.53 -6.11
C VAL A 285 11.53 12.91 -6.69
N ASN A 286 12.55 13.72 -6.99
CA ASN A 286 13.88 13.22 -7.35
C ASN A 286 14.72 12.96 -6.09
N LEU A 287 15.02 11.70 -5.77
CA LEU A 287 15.64 11.29 -4.50
C LEU A 287 17.07 11.82 -4.30
N LYS A 288 17.81 12.09 -5.37
CA LYS A 288 19.18 12.65 -5.28
C LYS A 288 19.19 14.16 -5.07
N LYS A 289 18.23 14.88 -5.65
CA LYS A 289 18.12 16.34 -5.57
C LYS A 289 17.28 16.79 -4.37
N SER A 290 16.41 15.93 -3.85
CA SER A 290 15.31 16.30 -2.95
C SER A 290 14.46 17.43 -3.57
N GLU A 291 14.00 17.20 -4.80
CA GLU A 291 13.22 18.16 -5.59
C GLU A 291 11.87 17.55 -5.95
N GLY A 292 10.78 18.15 -5.48
CA GLY A 292 9.41 17.74 -5.78
C GLY A 292 9.02 18.01 -7.24
N ILE A 293 8.28 17.08 -7.83
CA ILE A 293 7.93 17.08 -9.26
C ILE A 293 6.40 16.92 -9.38
N PRO A 294 5.68 17.90 -9.97
CA PRO A 294 4.25 17.80 -10.24
C PRO A 294 3.89 16.53 -11.04
N ALA A 295 2.64 16.09 -10.92
CA ALA A 295 2.19 14.92 -11.68
C ALA A 295 2.46 15.07 -13.19
N HIS A 296 3.04 14.03 -13.81
CA HIS A 296 3.31 13.98 -15.26
C HIS A 296 2.03 14.00 -16.11
N SER A 297 0.88 13.72 -15.49
CA SER A 297 -0.47 13.82 -16.05
C SER A 297 -1.29 14.90 -15.33
N ASP A 298 -2.60 14.96 -15.62
CA ASP A 298 -3.58 15.64 -14.75
C ASP A 298 -3.36 17.14 -14.49
N ASN A 299 -2.63 17.80 -15.40
CA ASN A 299 -2.20 19.20 -15.30
C ASN A 299 -1.37 19.48 -14.04
N GLY A 300 -0.57 18.52 -13.58
CA GLY A 300 0.29 18.67 -12.39
C GLY A 300 -0.44 18.52 -11.05
N ALA A 301 -1.73 18.18 -11.04
CA ALA A 301 -2.45 17.88 -9.80
C ALA A 301 -2.01 16.52 -9.23
N SER A 302 -1.59 16.50 -7.95
CA SER A 302 -1.39 15.24 -7.22
C SER A 302 -2.74 14.57 -6.97
N SER A 303 -2.76 13.25 -6.83
CA SER A 303 -3.97 12.60 -6.35
C SER A 303 -4.18 12.81 -4.86
N THR A 304 -5.45 12.89 -4.45
CA THR A 304 -5.78 13.27 -3.07
C THR A 304 -5.31 12.23 -2.09
N ALA A 305 -5.60 10.94 -2.31
CA ALA A 305 -5.06 9.85 -1.48
C ALA A 305 -3.52 9.87 -1.47
N GLU A 306 -2.86 9.95 -2.63
CA GLU A 306 -1.38 10.03 -2.73
C GLU A 306 -0.79 11.16 -1.87
N ALA A 307 -1.47 12.32 -1.79
CA ALA A 307 -1.01 13.46 -0.99
C ALA A 307 -1.37 13.37 0.51
N THR A 308 -2.37 12.56 0.89
CA THR A 308 -2.95 12.49 2.24
C THR A 308 -2.76 11.12 2.90
N THR A 309 -1.84 10.31 2.37
CA THR A 309 -1.51 8.96 2.85
C THR A 309 0.00 8.82 3.01
N VAL A 310 0.55 9.70 3.86
CA VAL A 310 1.98 9.80 4.22
C VAL A 310 2.18 10.05 5.72
N GLN A 311 1.08 10.21 6.47
CA GLN A 311 1.09 10.78 7.80
C GLN A 311 1.61 9.82 8.85
N LEU A 312 1.24 8.54 8.76
CA LEU A 312 1.60 7.54 9.76
C LEU A 312 3.11 7.30 9.77
N GLU A 313 3.73 7.28 8.60
CA GLU A 313 5.16 7.08 8.36
C GLU A 313 5.96 8.27 8.89
N PHE A 314 5.64 9.49 8.44
CA PHE A 314 6.35 10.70 8.84
C PHE A 314 6.11 11.06 10.32
N LYS A 315 4.90 10.83 10.88
CA LYS A 315 4.64 11.02 12.32
C LYS A 315 5.40 10.00 13.18
N TYR A 316 5.51 8.74 12.75
CA TYR A 316 6.30 7.75 13.49
C TYR A 316 7.80 8.00 13.36
N LEU A 317 8.30 8.43 12.20
CA LEU A 317 9.70 8.86 12.06
C LEU A 317 10.01 10.08 12.96
N ALA A 318 9.13 11.08 13.02
CA ALA A 318 9.26 12.21 13.94
C ALA A 318 9.31 11.76 15.41
N LYS A 319 8.55 10.71 15.75
CA LYS A 319 8.52 10.11 17.10
C LYS A 319 9.84 9.39 17.45
N LEU A 320 10.49 8.74 16.48
CA LEU A 320 11.77 8.04 16.66
C LEU A 320 12.97 9.02 16.70
N THR A 321 13.01 9.98 15.78
CA THR A 321 14.13 10.92 15.62
C THR A 321 14.06 12.11 16.58
N GLY A 322 12.85 12.52 16.98
CA GLY A 322 12.60 13.78 17.68
C GLY A 322 12.48 14.99 16.74
N GLU A 323 12.66 14.81 15.43
CA GLU A 323 12.62 15.90 14.45
C GLU A 323 11.18 16.27 14.10
N ALA A 324 10.66 17.31 14.75
CA ALA A 324 9.28 17.75 14.62
C ALA A 324 8.90 18.31 13.24
N GLU A 325 9.86 18.52 12.32
CA GLU A 325 9.55 19.01 10.97
C GLU A 325 8.83 17.94 10.14
N TYR A 326 9.22 16.66 10.26
CA TYR A 326 8.50 15.54 9.64
C TYR A 326 7.02 15.52 10.04
N TRP A 327 6.72 15.82 11.30
CA TRP A 327 5.35 15.96 11.80
C TRP A 327 4.62 17.13 11.11
N ARG A 328 5.21 18.33 11.12
CA ARG A 328 4.61 19.55 10.55
C ARG A 328 4.31 19.41 9.05
N MET A 329 5.24 18.85 8.28
CA MET A 329 5.06 18.61 6.84
C MET A 329 3.87 17.67 6.58
N ALA A 330 3.82 16.54 7.29
CA ALA A 330 2.76 15.55 7.13
C ALA A 330 1.37 16.06 7.52
N GLU A 331 1.27 16.92 8.55
CA GLU A 331 0.00 17.53 8.94
C GLU A 331 -0.46 18.64 8.01
N LYS A 332 0.48 19.34 7.36
CA LYS A 332 0.17 20.56 6.60
C LYS A 332 -0.85 20.34 5.50
N VAL A 333 -0.73 19.22 4.78
CA VAL A 333 -1.69 18.81 3.74
C VAL A 333 -3.08 18.55 4.32
N MET A 334 -3.19 17.99 5.52
CA MET A 334 -4.49 17.73 6.18
C MET A 334 -5.18 19.03 6.57
N GLU A 335 -4.43 20.01 7.06
CA GLU A 335 -4.93 21.37 7.31
C GLU A 335 -5.48 22.01 6.01
N VAL A 336 -4.74 21.88 4.90
CA VAL A 336 -5.18 22.41 3.59
C VAL A 336 -6.47 21.74 3.12
N VAL A 337 -6.60 20.42 3.30
CA VAL A 337 -7.81 19.66 2.96
C VAL A 337 -9.00 20.10 3.82
N ASP A 338 -8.89 20.21 5.14
CA ASP A 338 -10.01 20.69 5.97
C ASP A 338 -10.41 22.14 5.63
N ARG A 339 -9.44 23.01 5.38
CA ARG A 339 -9.68 24.41 4.99
C ARG A 339 -10.42 24.56 3.66
N SER A 340 -10.45 23.53 2.81
CA SER A 340 -11.21 23.54 1.56
C SER A 340 -12.74 23.47 1.76
N LYS A 341 -13.19 22.98 2.93
CA LYS A 341 -14.60 22.82 3.32
C LYS A 341 -15.46 22.15 2.23
N VAL A 342 -15.00 20.98 1.77
CA VAL A 342 -15.80 20.07 0.93
C VAL A 342 -17.08 19.63 1.64
N GLU A 343 -18.13 19.38 0.88
CA GLU A 343 -19.43 18.96 1.40
C GLU A 343 -19.36 17.56 2.02
N ASP A 344 -19.86 17.43 3.26
CA ASP A 344 -19.91 16.20 4.06
C ASP A 344 -18.58 15.40 4.07
N GLY A 345 -17.44 16.09 4.12
CA GLY A 345 -16.10 15.47 4.16
C GLY A 345 -15.68 14.71 2.89
N LEU A 346 -16.44 14.77 1.80
CA LEU A 346 -16.18 14.00 0.58
C LEU A 346 -15.27 14.74 -0.41
N VAL A 347 -14.03 14.27 -0.54
CA VAL A 347 -12.99 14.93 -1.34
C VAL A 347 -12.97 14.47 -2.81
N PRO A 348 -12.78 15.39 -3.78
CA PRO A 348 -12.41 15.04 -5.15
C PRO A 348 -11.03 14.36 -5.21
N ILE A 349 -10.82 13.44 -6.16
CA ILE A 349 -9.60 12.61 -6.27
C ILE A 349 -8.30 13.30 -6.73
N TYR A 350 -8.31 14.62 -6.96
CA TYR A 350 -7.13 15.39 -7.38
C TYR A 350 -7.05 16.75 -6.68
N ILE A 351 -5.85 17.13 -6.24
CA ILE A 351 -5.54 18.39 -5.56
C ILE A 351 -4.27 19.03 -6.17
N TYR A 352 -4.27 20.35 -6.38
CA TYR A 352 -3.12 21.07 -6.95
C TYR A 352 -2.08 21.44 -5.87
N PRO A 353 -0.82 20.98 -5.96
CA PRO A 353 0.23 21.29 -4.97
C PRO A 353 0.46 22.78 -4.75
N ASP A 354 0.46 23.58 -5.81
CA ASP A 354 0.78 25.01 -5.71
C ASP A 354 -0.31 25.84 -5.01
N THR A 355 -1.56 25.37 -5.00
CA THR A 355 -2.71 26.18 -4.55
C THR A 355 -3.55 25.55 -3.44
N GLY A 356 -3.38 24.26 -3.16
CA GLY A 356 -4.21 23.53 -2.21
C GLY A 356 -5.66 23.32 -2.65
N LYS A 357 -6.00 23.64 -3.91
CA LYS A 357 -7.38 23.53 -4.42
C LYS A 357 -7.62 22.20 -5.11
N PHE A 358 -8.78 21.61 -4.87
CA PHE A 358 -9.24 20.42 -5.59
C PHE A 358 -9.49 20.69 -7.08
N ARG A 359 -9.24 19.68 -7.91
CA ARG A 359 -9.43 19.66 -9.36
C ARG A 359 -10.64 18.78 -9.70
N GLY A 360 -11.64 19.38 -10.34
CA GLY A 360 -12.87 18.69 -10.73
C GLY A 360 -13.78 18.36 -9.56
N LYS A 361 -14.69 17.41 -9.77
CA LYS A 361 -15.71 16.99 -8.78
C LYS A 361 -15.84 15.47 -8.62
N ASN A 362 -14.94 14.70 -9.23
CA ASN A 362 -15.00 13.24 -9.20
C ASN A 362 -14.65 12.73 -7.80
N ILE A 363 -15.65 12.16 -7.12
CA ILE A 363 -15.54 11.60 -5.77
C ILE A 363 -15.73 10.08 -5.87
N ARG A 364 -14.76 9.33 -5.36
CA ARG A 364 -14.82 7.87 -5.21
C ARG A 364 -13.92 7.41 -4.06
N LEU A 365 -14.22 6.23 -3.52
CA LEU A 365 -13.44 5.56 -2.49
C LEU A 365 -12.57 4.41 -3.03
N GLY A 366 -12.49 4.27 -4.35
CA GLY A 366 -11.44 3.48 -5.00
C GLY A 366 -10.21 4.34 -5.27
N SER A 367 -9.39 3.90 -6.22
CA SER A 367 -8.07 4.46 -6.54
C SER A 367 -8.05 5.99 -6.54
N ARG A 368 -7.07 6.59 -5.85
CA ARG A 368 -6.83 8.06 -5.71
C ARG A 368 -7.72 8.76 -4.67
N GLY A 369 -8.61 8.04 -3.99
CA GLY A 369 -9.52 8.58 -2.97
C GLY A 369 -9.63 7.72 -1.71
N ASP A 370 -9.63 6.39 -1.85
CA ASP A 370 -9.45 5.37 -0.80
C ASP A 370 -8.72 5.82 0.49
N SER A 371 -7.39 5.85 0.47
CA SER A 371 -6.58 5.86 1.71
C SER A 371 -6.50 7.22 2.41
N TYR A 372 -7.00 8.29 1.78
CA TYR A 372 -7.33 9.54 2.47
C TYR A 372 -8.26 9.26 3.68
N TYR A 373 -9.37 8.56 3.44
CA TYR A 373 -10.38 8.30 4.46
C TYR A 373 -9.85 7.36 5.55
N GLU A 374 -9.03 6.39 5.14
CA GLU A 374 -8.33 5.46 6.02
C GLU A 374 -7.38 6.18 7.01
N TYR A 375 -6.56 7.11 6.51
CA TYR A 375 -5.56 7.81 7.31
C TYR A 375 -6.16 8.85 8.26
N LEU A 376 -7.43 9.25 8.10
CA LEU A 376 -8.14 10.03 9.12
C LEU A 376 -8.24 9.25 10.43
N ILE A 377 -8.88 8.08 10.40
CA ILE A 377 -9.06 7.30 11.63
C ILE A 377 -7.75 6.68 12.12
N LYS A 378 -6.86 6.25 11.20
CA LYS A 378 -5.58 5.66 11.59
C LYS A 378 -4.64 6.68 12.27
N GLN A 379 -4.65 7.97 11.90
CA GLN A 379 -3.88 9.01 12.61
C GLN A 379 -4.37 9.22 14.05
N TYR A 380 -5.69 9.30 14.25
CA TYR A 380 -6.30 9.42 15.58
C TYR A 380 -5.89 8.23 16.48
N LEU A 381 -5.90 7.01 15.94
CA LEU A 381 -5.52 5.81 16.69
C LEU A 381 -4.00 5.72 16.93
N GLN A 382 -3.15 6.04 15.94
CA GLN A 382 -1.69 6.00 16.08
C GLN A 382 -1.21 6.93 17.21
N THR A 383 -1.84 8.10 17.35
CA THR A 383 -1.51 9.08 18.39
C THR A 383 -2.18 8.82 19.74
N SER A 384 -2.66 7.59 19.96
CA SER A 384 -3.36 7.18 21.19
C SER A 384 -4.54 8.11 21.53
N GLU A 385 -5.34 8.45 20.51
CA GLU A 385 -6.56 9.25 20.60
C GLU A 385 -6.32 10.73 20.97
N GLN A 386 -5.09 11.23 20.87
CA GLN A 386 -4.73 12.58 21.30
C GLN A 386 -4.91 13.66 20.22
N GLU A 387 -5.34 13.29 19.01
CA GLU A 387 -5.55 14.21 17.88
C GLU A 387 -7.01 14.19 17.37
N PRO A 388 -7.95 14.78 18.12
CA PRO A 388 -9.39 14.65 17.85
C PRO A 388 -9.82 15.19 16.48
N VAL A 389 -9.08 16.14 15.90
CA VAL A 389 -9.38 16.71 14.57
C VAL A 389 -9.53 15.63 13.49
N TYR A 390 -8.74 14.56 13.54
CA TYR A 390 -8.81 13.47 12.56
C TYR A 390 -9.99 12.53 12.80
N LYS A 391 -10.43 12.37 14.06
CA LYS A 391 -11.69 11.66 14.38
C LYS A 391 -12.91 12.46 13.92
N GLU A 392 -12.88 13.79 14.06
CA GLU A 392 -13.94 14.67 13.55
C GLU A 392 -14.03 14.65 12.02
N MET A 393 -12.89 14.68 11.32
CA MET A 393 -12.85 14.54 9.86
C MET A 393 -13.36 13.17 9.41
N TRP A 394 -12.94 12.09 10.07
CA TRP A 394 -13.44 10.74 9.82
C TRP A 394 -14.96 10.65 10.04
N ASP A 395 -15.46 11.22 11.14
CA ASP A 395 -16.85 11.16 11.51
C ASP A 395 -17.77 11.92 10.55
N GLU A 396 -17.29 13.04 10.00
CA GLU A 396 -17.97 13.77 8.94
C GLU A 396 -17.96 12.97 7.63
N ALA A 397 -16.78 12.53 7.19
CA ALA A 397 -16.63 11.80 5.94
C ALA A 397 -17.44 10.49 5.93
N LEU A 398 -17.50 9.75 7.04
CA LEU A 398 -18.33 8.55 7.15
C LEU A 398 -19.83 8.86 7.07
N ILE A 399 -20.29 9.99 7.62
CA ILE A 399 -21.67 10.46 7.40
C ILE A 399 -21.90 10.80 5.92
N GLY A 400 -20.94 11.47 5.26
CA GLY A 400 -20.99 11.76 3.83
C GLY A 400 -21.06 10.51 2.96
N ILE A 401 -20.19 9.52 3.20
CA ILE A 401 -20.18 8.22 2.52
C ILE A 401 -21.56 7.55 2.65
N ARG A 402 -22.09 7.49 3.87
CA ARG A 402 -23.41 6.91 4.19
C ARG A 402 -24.57 7.63 3.49
N LYS A 403 -24.52 8.96 3.40
CA LYS A 403 -25.54 9.81 2.76
C LYS A 403 -25.51 9.71 1.23
N HIS A 404 -24.32 9.79 0.63
CA HIS A 404 -24.17 10.05 -0.82
C HIS A 404 -23.75 8.84 -1.65
N LEU A 405 -23.04 7.88 -1.06
CA LEU A 405 -22.33 6.82 -1.80
C LEU A 405 -22.86 5.41 -1.51
N VAL A 406 -23.44 5.18 -0.32
CA VAL A 406 -24.00 3.87 0.05
C VAL A 406 -25.37 3.64 -0.60
N ALA A 407 -25.45 2.64 -1.48
CA ALA A 407 -26.66 2.23 -2.19
C ALA A 407 -26.84 0.70 -2.17
N TYR A 408 -28.04 0.23 -2.52
CA TYR A 408 -28.42 -1.19 -2.36
C TYR A 408 -28.77 -1.87 -3.70
N THR A 409 -28.29 -3.10 -3.90
CA THR A 409 -28.56 -3.84 -5.13
C THR A 409 -30.02 -4.29 -5.24
N LYS A 410 -30.50 -4.37 -6.49
CA LYS A 410 -31.94 -4.53 -6.81
C LYS A 410 -32.60 -5.80 -6.26
N ARG A 411 -31.90 -6.94 -6.19
CA ARG A 411 -32.49 -8.23 -5.82
C ARG A 411 -32.04 -8.74 -4.48
N ALA A 412 -30.74 -8.68 -4.21
CA ALA A 412 -30.14 -9.18 -2.99
C ALA A 412 -30.00 -8.11 -1.91
N GLN A 413 -30.21 -6.84 -2.24
CA GLN A 413 -30.09 -5.71 -1.31
C GLN A 413 -28.69 -5.68 -0.67
N LEU A 414 -27.65 -6.04 -1.43
CA LEU A 414 -26.25 -5.93 -1.01
C LEU A 414 -25.89 -4.44 -0.93
N ALA A 415 -25.24 -4.01 0.14
CA ALA A 415 -24.76 -2.64 0.28
C ALA A 415 -23.51 -2.44 -0.58
N ILE A 416 -23.48 -1.42 -1.43
CA ILE A 416 -22.32 -1.02 -2.23
C ILE A 416 -21.90 0.39 -1.86
N VAL A 417 -20.64 0.75 -2.15
CA VAL A 417 -20.20 2.15 -2.19
C VAL A 417 -19.97 2.51 -3.66
N GLY A 418 -20.84 3.36 -4.21
CA GLY A 418 -20.71 3.84 -5.58
C GLY A 418 -19.83 5.09 -5.71
N GLU A 419 -19.56 5.49 -6.95
CA GLU A 419 -18.82 6.72 -7.27
C GLU A 419 -19.76 7.87 -7.63
N ARG A 420 -19.29 9.11 -7.49
CA ARG A 420 -19.95 10.34 -7.96
C ARG A 420 -19.01 11.09 -8.93
N PRO A 421 -18.92 10.69 -10.21
CA PRO A 421 -17.95 11.24 -11.16
C PRO A 421 -18.12 12.74 -11.43
N GLU A 422 -19.35 13.24 -11.35
CA GLU A 422 -19.73 14.64 -11.62
C GLU A 422 -20.03 15.44 -10.34
N GLY A 423 -19.60 14.94 -9.16
CA GLY A 423 -19.93 15.49 -7.85
C GLY A 423 -21.22 14.93 -7.26
N LEU A 424 -21.56 15.36 -6.03
CA LEU A 424 -22.63 14.79 -5.22
C LEU A 424 -24.03 14.91 -5.86
N GLU A 425 -24.31 16.05 -6.48
CA GLU A 425 -25.51 16.29 -7.31
C GLU A 425 -25.53 15.48 -8.62
N GLY A 426 -24.38 14.93 -9.03
CA GLY A 426 -24.25 14.06 -10.18
C GLY A 426 -24.80 12.66 -9.92
N LYS A 427 -25.08 11.91 -11.00
CA LYS A 427 -25.61 10.54 -10.87
C LYS A 427 -24.61 9.62 -10.16
N LEU A 428 -25.09 8.81 -9.21
CA LEU A 428 -24.33 7.70 -8.63
C LEU A 428 -23.99 6.65 -9.71
N SER A 429 -22.70 6.35 -9.84
CA SER A 429 -22.17 5.24 -10.64
C SER A 429 -22.08 4.00 -9.74
N PRO A 430 -22.75 2.88 -10.06
CA PRO A 430 -22.70 1.65 -9.27
C PRO A 430 -21.45 0.82 -9.60
N LYS A 431 -20.31 1.49 -9.79
CA LYS A 431 -18.99 0.91 -9.98
C LYS A 431 -18.31 0.86 -8.62
N MET A 432 -17.70 -0.26 -8.28
CA MET A 432 -16.88 -0.41 -7.08
C MET A 432 -15.55 -1.06 -7.47
N ASP A 433 -14.45 -0.39 -7.18
CA ASP A 433 -13.11 -1.00 -7.27
C ASP A 433 -12.95 -2.00 -6.13
N HIS A 434 -12.19 -3.08 -6.34
CA HIS A 434 -11.84 -4.03 -5.29
C HIS A 434 -11.13 -3.35 -4.11
N LEU A 435 -10.33 -2.32 -4.40
CA LEU A 435 -9.75 -1.37 -3.43
C LEU A 435 -10.73 -0.93 -2.34
N VAL A 436 -11.99 -0.62 -2.68
CA VAL A 436 -13.02 -0.11 -1.74
C VAL A 436 -13.29 -1.08 -0.58
N CYS A 437 -12.92 -2.36 -0.74
CA CYS A 437 -13.06 -3.37 0.28
C CYS A 437 -12.13 -3.21 1.50
N PHE A 438 -11.29 -2.18 1.58
CA PHE A 438 -10.62 -1.73 2.82
C PHE A 438 -11.61 -1.14 3.86
N LEU A 439 -12.72 -0.57 3.35
CA LEU A 439 -13.62 0.26 4.15
C LEU A 439 -14.39 -0.50 5.26
N PRO A 440 -14.88 -1.75 5.08
CA PRO A 440 -15.55 -2.50 6.15
C PRO A 440 -14.68 -2.62 7.42
N GLY A 441 -13.42 -3.04 7.26
CA GLY A 441 -12.46 -3.15 8.36
C GLY A 441 -12.16 -1.79 9.00
N THR A 442 -12.00 -0.75 8.18
CA THR A 442 -11.76 0.63 8.63
C THR A 442 -12.96 1.19 9.42
N ILE A 443 -14.20 0.91 9.01
CA ILE A 443 -15.41 1.31 9.75
C ILE A 443 -15.48 0.59 11.10
N ALA A 444 -15.25 -0.72 11.13
CA ALA A 444 -15.24 -1.46 12.39
C ALA A 444 -14.13 -0.97 13.33
N LEU A 445 -12.93 -0.72 12.80
CA LEU A 445 -11.78 -0.16 13.52
C LEU A 445 -12.09 1.23 14.10
N GLY A 446 -12.77 2.10 13.33
CA GLY A 446 -13.15 3.43 13.79
C GLY A 446 -14.27 3.46 14.82
N ALA A 447 -15.21 2.50 14.75
CA ALA A 447 -16.29 2.36 15.72
C ALA A 447 -15.81 1.79 17.07
N THR A 448 -14.83 0.87 17.07
CA THR A 448 -14.35 0.24 18.33
C THR A 448 -12.99 0.72 18.81
N GLY A 449 -12.19 1.39 17.98
CA GLY A 449 -10.79 1.67 18.28
C GLY A 449 -9.88 0.43 18.31
N GLY A 450 -10.37 -0.74 17.87
CA GLY A 450 -9.63 -2.01 17.79
C GLY A 450 -9.90 -3.01 18.93
N ILE A 451 -10.53 -2.59 20.03
CA ILE A 451 -10.96 -3.51 21.10
C ILE A 451 -12.10 -4.42 20.61
N PRO A 452 -12.39 -5.56 21.28
CA PRO A 452 -13.49 -6.44 20.89
C PRO A 452 -14.83 -5.70 20.96
N LEU A 453 -15.73 -5.95 20.02
CA LEU A 453 -17.08 -5.37 19.96
C LEU A 453 -17.87 -5.61 21.28
N SER A 454 -17.70 -6.79 21.89
CA SER A 454 -18.28 -7.15 23.18
C SER A 454 -17.73 -6.36 24.39
N GLN A 455 -16.63 -5.63 24.20
CA GLN A 455 -16.08 -4.66 25.14
C GLN A 455 -16.49 -3.23 24.73
N ALA A 456 -16.35 -2.88 23.44
CA ALA A 456 -16.72 -1.57 22.91
C ALA A 456 -18.17 -1.18 23.21
N LYS A 457 -19.12 -2.12 23.04
CA LYS A 457 -20.54 -1.95 23.38
C LYS A 457 -20.81 -1.56 24.84
N LYS A 458 -19.88 -1.86 25.76
CA LYS A 458 -20.00 -1.51 27.20
C LYS A 458 -19.51 -0.10 27.52
N SER A 459 -18.89 0.60 26.57
CA SER A 459 -18.44 1.98 26.72
C SER A 459 -19.63 2.92 26.99
N PRO A 460 -19.53 3.89 27.91
CA PRO A 460 -20.56 4.91 28.10
C PRO A 460 -20.75 5.82 26.88
N TYR A 461 -19.79 5.84 25.96
CA TYR A 461 -19.83 6.59 24.70
C TYR A 461 -20.46 5.80 23.54
N TRP A 462 -20.74 4.50 23.72
CA TRP A 462 -21.37 3.67 22.69
C TRP A 462 -22.82 4.13 22.44
N SER A 463 -23.15 4.32 21.17
CA SER A 463 -24.41 4.95 20.73
C SER A 463 -24.99 4.24 19.52
N GLN A 464 -26.26 4.49 19.19
CA GLN A 464 -26.93 3.86 18.04
C GLN A 464 -26.13 4.04 16.73
N ARG A 465 -25.47 5.19 16.55
CA ARG A 465 -24.56 5.45 15.43
C ARG A 465 -23.47 4.35 15.29
N HIS A 466 -22.89 3.89 16.39
CA HIS A 466 -21.85 2.86 16.39
C HIS A 466 -22.41 1.48 16.02
N ASP A 467 -23.63 1.14 16.45
CA ASP A 467 -24.31 -0.09 16.02
C ASP A 467 -24.62 -0.06 14.51
N GLU A 468 -25.01 1.11 13.98
CA GLU A 468 -25.24 1.32 12.54
C GLU A 468 -23.94 1.26 11.71
N GLU A 469 -22.81 1.71 12.27
CA GLU A 469 -21.50 1.61 11.64
C GLU A 469 -21.01 0.15 11.59
N ILE A 470 -21.16 -0.60 12.68
CA ILE A 470 -20.89 -2.06 12.69
C ILE A 470 -21.82 -2.81 11.74
N LEU A 471 -23.11 -2.44 11.66
CA LEU A 471 -24.04 -3.00 10.69
C LEU A 471 -23.55 -2.74 9.24
N LEU A 472 -23.18 -1.51 8.93
CA LEU A 472 -22.67 -1.13 7.61
C LEU A 472 -21.38 -1.89 7.26
N ALA A 473 -20.46 -2.04 8.21
CA ALA A 473 -19.26 -2.85 8.03
C ALA A 473 -19.60 -4.31 7.70
N LYS A 474 -20.55 -4.94 8.42
CA LYS A 474 -21.02 -6.31 8.12
C LYS A 474 -21.66 -6.41 6.73
N GLU A 475 -22.49 -5.44 6.33
CA GLU A 475 -23.15 -5.40 5.02
C GLU A 475 -22.15 -5.23 3.87
N LEU A 476 -21.20 -4.29 3.98
CA LEU A 476 -20.17 -4.06 2.95
C LEU A 476 -19.19 -5.23 2.85
N MET A 477 -18.79 -5.82 3.99
CA MET A 477 -17.93 -7.02 4.01
C MET A 477 -18.58 -8.20 3.28
N LYS A 478 -19.90 -8.37 3.43
CA LYS A 478 -20.68 -9.38 2.71
C LYS A 478 -20.72 -9.12 1.21
N THR A 479 -20.88 -7.88 0.77
CA THR A 479 -20.76 -7.51 -0.66
C THR A 479 -19.36 -7.80 -1.21
N CYS A 480 -18.31 -7.44 -0.47
CA CYS A 480 -16.94 -7.75 -0.84
C CYS A 480 -16.65 -9.27 -0.88
N TRP A 481 -17.35 -10.09 -0.11
CA TRP A 481 -17.28 -11.55 -0.27
C TRP A 481 -18.06 -12.06 -1.49
N ALA A 482 -19.20 -11.45 -1.81
CA ALA A 482 -19.99 -11.79 -2.99
C ALA A 482 -19.21 -11.60 -4.31
N THR A 483 -18.29 -10.63 -4.40
CA THR A 483 -17.45 -10.44 -5.61
C THR A 483 -16.43 -11.55 -5.83
N TYR A 484 -15.99 -12.26 -4.76
CA TYR A 484 -15.14 -13.45 -4.89
C TYR A 484 -15.98 -14.63 -5.39
N LEU A 485 -17.13 -14.88 -4.73
CA LEU A 485 -18.05 -15.96 -5.07
C LEU A 485 -18.61 -15.87 -6.49
N ALA A 486 -18.78 -14.67 -7.04
CA ALA A 486 -19.30 -14.44 -8.40
C ALA A 486 -18.36 -14.87 -9.54
N THR A 487 -17.17 -15.38 -9.23
CA THR A 487 -16.13 -15.72 -10.23
C THR A 487 -15.80 -17.21 -10.22
N LYS A 488 -15.47 -17.78 -11.39
CA LYS A 488 -15.15 -19.21 -11.50
C LYS A 488 -13.89 -19.63 -10.74
N THR A 489 -13.00 -18.69 -10.44
CA THR A 489 -11.78 -18.93 -9.64
C THR A 489 -11.98 -18.70 -8.15
N GLY A 490 -13.10 -18.14 -7.70
CA GLY A 490 -13.27 -17.73 -6.30
C GLY A 490 -12.34 -16.56 -5.91
N LEU A 491 -11.95 -15.71 -6.86
CA LEU A 491 -11.09 -14.53 -6.66
C LEU A 491 -11.75 -13.30 -7.31
N ALA A 492 -11.93 -12.23 -6.55
CA ALA A 492 -12.54 -11.01 -7.09
C ALA A 492 -11.74 -10.42 -8.27
N ALA A 493 -12.49 -9.83 -9.20
CA ALA A 493 -11.96 -8.98 -10.25
C ALA A 493 -11.61 -7.57 -9.71
N GLU A 494 -10.74 -6.84 -10.42
CA GLU A 494 -10.30 -5.48 -10.07
C GLU A 494 -11.47 -4.50 -9.87
N ILE A 495 -12.52 -4.60 -10.69
CA ILE A 495 -13.69 -3.72 -10.65
C ILE A 495 -14.96 -4.55 -10.86
N THR A 496 -15.98 -4.30 -10.03
CA THR A 496 -17.32 -4.87 -10.17
C THR A 496 -18.36 -3.76 -10.33
N TYR A 497 -19.31 -3.97 -11.24
CA TYR A 497 -20.45 -3.09 -11.45
C TYR A 497 -21.71 -3.76 -10.89
N PHE A 498 -22.62 -2.96 -10.34
CA PHE A 498 -23.81 -3.46 -9.65
C PHE A 498 -25.11 -2.96 -10.28
N LYS A 499 -26.13 -3.80 -10.24
CA LYS A 499 -27.47 -3.49 -10.76
C LYS A 499 -28.33 -2.94 -9.63
N LEU A 500 -28.51 -1.62 -9.63
CA LEU A 500 -29.41 -0.90 -8.74
C LEU A 500 -30.81 -0.73 -9.35
N ASP A 501 -31.76 -0.30 -8.54
CA ASP A 501 -33.01 0.27 -9.04
C ASP A 501 -32.82 1.66 -9.69
N ASN A 502 -33.88 2.19 -10.30
CA ASN A 502 -33.91 3.52 -10.89
C ASN A 502 -35.19 4.27 -10.47
N PRO A 503 -35.12 5.25 -9.56
CA PRO A 503 -33.91 5.73 -8.86
C PRO A 503 -33.28 4.66 -7.97
N ALA A 504 -31.99 4.83 -7.66
CA ALA A 504 -31.27 3.93 -6.77
C ALA A 504 -31.78 4.06 -5.33
N VAL A 505 -31.88 2.95 -4.61
CA VAL A 505 -32.21 2.92 -3.18
C VAL A 505 -30.95 3.22 -2.39
N MET A 506 -30.93 4.35 -1.68
CA MET A 506 -29.82 4.80 -0.85
C MET A 506 -29.95 4.29 0.59
N MET A 507 -28.91 4.47 1.43
CA MET A 507 -28.96 4.05 2.85
C MET A 507 -30.12 4.68 3.62
N GLN A 508 -30.48 5.92 3.33
CA GLN A 508 -31.58 6.64 3.99
C GLN A 508 -32.95 6.04 3.63
N ASP A 509 -33.12 5.53 2.41
CA ASP A 509 -34.35 4.85 1.97
C ASP A 509 -34.47 3.45 2.61
N MET A 510 -33.34 2.73 2.73
CA MET A 510 -33.29 1.40 3.32
C MET A 510 -33.41 1.41 4.86
N TYR A 511 -32.94 2.49 5.50
CA TYR A 511 -32.93 2.68 6.95
C TYR A 511 -33.47 4.07 7.33
N PRO A 512 -34.79 4.32 7.18
CA PRO A 512 -35.39 5.63 7.44
C PRO A 512 -35.27 6.07 8.90
N GLU A 513 -35.24 5.12 9.85
CA GLU A 513 -35.07 5.39 11.29
C GLU A 513 -33.60 5.57 11.73
N SER A 514 -32.64 5.49 10.79
CA SER A 514 -31.21 5.60 11.13
C SER A 514 -30.83 6.97 11.69
N THR A 515 -29.70 7.04 12.38
CA THR A 515 -29.17 8.27 12.99
C THR A 515 -28.94 9.42 11.98
N LEU A 516 -28.83 9.12 10.68
CA LEU A 516 -28.78 10.10 9.59
C LEU A 516 -30.05 10.96 9.51
N THR A 517 -31.21 10.37 9.84
CA THR A 517 -32.54 11.00 9.78
C THR A 517 -33.03 11.41 11.16
N THR A 518 -32.76 10.57 12.18
CA THR A 518 -33.45 10.63 13.48
C THR A 518 -32.60 11.18 14.63
N GLY A 519 -31.35 11.55 14.34
CA GLY A 519 -30.34 12.00 15.30
C GLY A 519 -29.71 10.84 16.09
N ASN A 520 -28.49 11.06 16.63
CA ASN A 520 -27.82 10.04 17.43
C ASN A 520 -28.51 9.85 18.80
N ARG A 521 -28.66 8.59 19.21
CA ARG A 521 -29.34 8.19 20.46
C ARG A 521 -28.49 7.17 21.21
N LYS A 522 -28.84 6.91 22.47
CA LYS A 522 -28.20 5.84 23.24
C LYS A 522 -28.48 4.49 22.57
N SER A 523 -27.45 3.65 22.48
CA SER A 523 -27.54 2.28 21.97
C SER A 523 -28.41 1.39 22.87
N GLU A 524 -29.15 0.46 22.26
CA GLU A 524 -29.82 -0.66 22.94
C GLU A 524 -28.86 -1.84 23.19
N GLN A 525 -27.61 -1.74 22.71
CA GLN A 525 -26.51 -2.72 22.80
C GLN A 525 -26.75 -4.05 22.05
N GLU A 526 -27.90 -4.22 21.40
CA GLU A 526 -28.21 -5.36 20.53
C GLU A 526 -27.55 -5.22 19.14
N ASP A 527 -27.41 -6.33 18.42
CA ASP A 527 -26.88 -6.33 17.05
C ASP A 527 -28.03 -6.06 16.07
N LEU A 528 -27.90 -5.01 15.25
CA LEU A 528 -28.88 -4.70 14.23
C LEU A 528 -28.88 -5.78 13.13
N PRO A 529 -30.05 -6.23 12.64
CA PRO A 529 -30.14 -7.28 11.63
C PRO A 529 -29.74 -6.77 10.24
N LEU A 530 -29.03 -7.62 9.48
CA LEU A 530 -28.75 -7.39 8.06
C LEU A 530 -30.07 -7.28 7.27
N LYS A 531 -30.11 -6.38 6.29
CA LYS A 531 -31.18 -6.28 5.29
C LYS A 531 -30.88 -7.10 4.05
N SER A 532 -29.60 -7.29 3.70
CA SER A 532 -29.22 -8.05 2.51
C SER A 532 -29.57 -9.54 2.63
N LYS A 533 -30.04 -10.14 1.53
CA LYS A 533 -30.34 -11.59 1.46
C LYS A 533 -29.10 -12.45 1.74
N PRO A 534 -29.25 -13.67 2.27
CA PRO A 534 -28.13 -14.60 2.41
C PRO A 534 -27.39 -14.82 1.07
N LEU A 535 -26.08 -15.03 1.15
CA LEU A 535 -25.28 -15.51 0.00
C LEU A 535 -25.31 -17.04 -0.12
N TYR A 536 -25.65 -17.71 0.98
CA TYR A 536 -25.57 -19.16 1.17
C TYR A 536 -26.96 -19.76 1.44
N PRO A 537 -27.18 -21.04 1.07
CA PRO A 537 -26.22 -21.94 0.43
C PRO A 537 -26.05 -21.62 -1.07
N LEU A 538 -24.87 -21.90 -1.64
CA LEU A 538 -24.50 -21.44 -3.00
C LEU A 538 -25.27 -22.15 -4.13
N ASP A 539 -25.87 -23.31 -3.85
CA ASP A 539 -26.73 -24.05 -4.78
C ASP A 539 -28.18 -23.53 -4.84
N ASP A 540 -28.58 -22.65 -3.90
CA ASP A 540 -29.90 -22.02 -3.92
C ASP A 540 -29.96 -20.85 -4.93
N GLN A 541 -30.31 -21.21 -6.16
CA GLN A 541 -30.54 -20.26 -7.27
C GLN A 541 -31.65 -19.24 -6.98
N THR A 542 -32.50 -19.42 -5.96
CA THR A 542 -33.56 -18.46 -5.60
C THR A 542 -33.01 -17.21 -4.92
N LEU A 543 -31.85 -17.32 -4.26
CA LEU A 543 -31.15 -16.18 -3.63
C LEU A 543 -30.71 -15.12 -4.64
N ASN A 544 -30.42 -15.56 -5.87
CA ASN A 544 -30.22 -14.80 -7.11
C ASN A 544 -29.27 -13.58 -7.08
N TRP A 545 -28.45 -13.45 -6.04
CA TRP A 545 -27.54 -12.33 -5.80
C TRP A 545 -26.49 -12.12 -6.88
N GLU A 546 -26.00 -13.19 -7.52
CA GLU A 546 -25.06 -13.13 -8.66
C GLU A 546 -25.60 -12.24 -9.79
N ASN A 547 -26.92 -12.22 -10.00
CA ASN A 547 -27.54 -11.44 -11.07
C ASN A 547 -27.50 -9.94 -10.83
N ASP A 548 -27.15 -9.48 -9.62
CA ASP A 548 -26.94 -8.08 -9.30
C ASP A 548 -25.51 -7.62 -9.60
N LEU A 549 -24.56 -8.52 -9.82
CA LEU A 549 -23.18 -8.20 -10.17
C LEU A 549 -22.99 -8.22 -11.70
N ASP A 550 -22.00 -7.48 -12.19
CA ASP A 550 -21.54 -7.47 -13.58
C ASP A 550 -20.04 -7.17 -13.61
N ILE A 551 -19.26 -7.96 -14.36
CA ILE A 551 -17.80 -7.84 -14.42
C ILE A 551 -17.39 -7.73 -15.89
N HIS A 552 -17.12 -6.49 -16.31
CA HIS A 552 -16.74 -6.17 -17.67
C HIS A 552 -15.40 -6.81 -18.06
N MET A 553 -15.22 -7.10 -19.35
CA MET A 553 -14.09 -7.88 -19.86
C MET A 553 -12.70 -7.31 -19.50
N GLN A 554 -12.56 -5.98 -19.43
CA GLN A 554 -11.27 -5.32 -19.15
C GLN A 554 -10.88 -5.42 -17.66
N ASP A 555 -11.86 -5.59 -16.78
CA ASP A 555 -11.70 -5.47 -15.34
C ASP A 555 -11.52 -6.83 -14.64
N ARG A 556 -11.64 -7.94 -15.40
CA ARG A 556 -11.53 -9.34 -14.91
C ARG A 556 -10.15 -9.76 -14.43
N HIS A 557 -9.18 -8.86 -14.39
CA HIS A 557 -7.86 -9.15 -13.85
C HIS A 557 -7.91 -9.16 -12.32
N ASN A 558 -6.97 -9.88 -11.71
CA ASN A 558 -6.74 -9.89 -10.27
C ASN A 558 -5.24 -9.74 -10.03
N LEU A 559 -4.85 -8.72 -9.28
CA LEU A 559 -3.45 -8.36 -9.05
C LEU A 559 -2.91 -8.91 -7.72
N GLN A 560 -3.53 -9.95 -7.14
CA GLN A 560 -3.18 -10.49 -5.82
C GLN A 560 -3.43 -9.54 -4.63
N ARG A 561 -4.38 -8.61 -4.81
CA ARG A 561 -4.72 -7.53 -3.89
C ARG A 561 -5.28 -7.96 -2.52
N PRO A 562 -5.06 -7.16 -1.45
CA PRO A 562 -5.36 -7.55 -0.07
C PRO A 562 -6.68 -7.04 0.53
N GLU A 563 -7.37 -6.04 -0.02
CA GLU A 563 -8.22 -5.12 0.75
C GLU A 563 -9.46 -5.83 1.34
N THR A 564 -10.06 -6.79 0.63
CA THR A 564 -11.11 -7.65 1.20
C THR A 564 -10.59 -8.48 2.38
N LEU A 565 -9.36 -8.97 2.31
CA LEU A 565 -8.73 -9.79 3.35
C LEU A 565 -8.26 -8.95 4.55
N GLU A 566 -7.79 -7.72 4.31
CA GLU A 566 -7.59 -6.71 5.35
C GLU A 566 -8.89 -6.55 6.17
N SER A 567 -10.02 -6.33 5.49
CA SER A 567 -11.31 -6.24 6.16
C SER A 567 -11.72 -7.52 6.87
N LEU A 568 -11.47 -8.71 6.32
CA LEU A 568 -11.72 -9.97 7.03
C LEU A 568 -10.91 -10.05 8.35
N PHE A 569 -9.65 -9.61 8.33
CA PHE A 569 -8.79 -9.55 9.51
C PHE A 569 -9.35 -8.61 10.59
N TYR A 570 -9.67 -7.35 10.26
CA TYR A 570 -10.27 -6.42 11.21
C TYR A 570 -11.62 -6.91 11.74
N MET A 571 -12.50 -7.36 10.84
CA MET A 571 -13.83 -7.85 11.20
C MET A 571 -13.75 -9.06 12.14
N TYR A 572 -12.86 -10.02 11.89
CA TYR A 572 -12.60 -11.13 12.82
C TYR A 572 -12.07 -10.65 14.17
N ARG A 573 -10.99 -9.86 14.21
CA ARG A 573 -10.33 -9.42 15.45
C ARG A 573 -11.23 -8.55 16.35
N ILE A 574 -12.19 -7.84 15.75
CA ILE A 574 -13.15 -6.98 16.44
C ILE A 574 -14.41 -7.73 16.84
N THR A 575 -15.06 -8.48 15.93
CA THR A 575 -16.35 -9.13 16.23
C THR A 575 -16.21 -10.49 16.91
N GLY A 576 -15.13 -11.23 16.64
CA GLY A 576 -14.99 -12.64 17.02
C GLY A 576 -15.78 -13.62 16.15
N ASP A 577 -16.35 -13.18 15.02
CA ASP A 577 -17.14 -14.03 14.12
C ASP A 577 -16.23 -14.90 13.22
N GLU A 578 -16.31 -16.21 13.40
CA GLU A 578 -15.54 -17.22 12.66
C GLU A 578 -15.84 -17.23 11.15
N THR A 579 -16.99 -16.69 10.74
CA THR A 579 -17.38 -16.54 9.32
C THR A 579 -16.26 -15.86 8.51
N TYR A 580 -15.61 -14.84 9.07
CA TYR A 580 -14.54 -14.12 8.38
C TYR A 580 -13.28 -14.97 8.20
N ARG A 581 -12.95 -15.85 9.17
CA ARG A 581 -11.86 -16.82 9.01
C ARG A 581 -12.22 -17.91 8.00
N HIS A 582 -13.48 -18.33 7.93
CA HIS A 582 -13.94 -19.27 6.91
C HIS A 582 -13.86 -18.68 5.50
N TRP A 583 -14.34 -17.45 5.28
CA TRP A 583 -14.21 -16.73 4.00
C TRP A 583 -12.74 -16.54 3.61
N GLY A 584 -11.88 -16.17 4.57
CA GLY A 584 -10.44 -16.12 4.35
C GLY A 584 -9.83 -17.46 3.94
N TRP A 585 -10.28 -18.58 4.50
CA TRP A 585 -9.77 -19.89 4.09
C TRP A 585 -10.21 -20.29 2.67
N GLU A 586 -11.47 -20.04 2.31
CA GLU A 586 -11.95 -20.26 0.93
C GLU A 586 -11.19 -19.38 -0.08
N MET A 587 -10.90 -18.12 0.29
CA MET A 587 -10.07 -17.21 -0.50
C MET A 587 -8.63 -17.72 -0.65
N PHE A 588 -7.99 -18.19 0.44
CA PHE A 588 -6.64 -18.73 0.40
C PHE A 588 -6.55 -19.99 -0.47
N LYS A 589 -7.52 -20.93 -0.35
CA LYS A 589 -7.64 -22.09 -1.23
C LYS A 589 -7.73 -21.67 -2.71
N SER A 590 -8.52 -20.64 -3.00
CA SER A 590 -8.68 -20.09 -4.35
C SER A 590 -7.39 -19.49 -4.89
N PHE A 591 -6.65 -18.69 -4.09
CA PHE A 591 -5.32 -18.21 -4.46
C PHE A 591 -4.38 -19.37 -4.79
N VAL A 592 -4.17 -20.31 -3.86
CA VAL A 592 -3.17 -21.37 -4.07
C VAL A 592 -3.57 -22.30 -5.23
N ARG A 593 -4.87 -22.50 -5.49
CA ARG A 593 -5.36 -23.27 -6.64
C ARG A 593 -5.15 -22.56 -7.99
N HIS A 594 -5.34 -21.24 -8.05
CA HIS A 594 -5.49 -20.52 -9.32
C HIS A 594 -4.31 -19.61 -9.69
N THR A 595 -3.55 -19.07 -8.72
CA THR A 595 -2.37 -18.21 -8.97
C THR A 595 -1.04 -18.96 -8.93
N ALA A 596 -1.01 -20.18 -8.39
CA ALA A 596 0.21 -20.99 -8.29
C ALA A 596 0.84 -21.28 -9.67
N ILE A 597 2.16 -21.16 -9.72
CA ILE A 597 3.00 -21.66 -10.81
C ILE A 597 3.60 -22.99 -10.35
N VAL A 598 3.39 -24.03 -11.15
CA VAL A 598 3.85 -25.40 -10.87
C VAL A 598 5.08 -25.69 -11.72
N GLY A 599 6.17 -26.05 -11.06
CA GLY A 599 7.35 -26.64 -11.70
C GLY A 599 7.19 -28.16 -11.78
N HIS A 600 7.61 -28.74 -12.89
CA HIS A 600 7.69 -30.18 -13.08
C HIS A 600 9.15 -30.56 -13.29
N ASP A 601 9.77 -31.25 -12.33
CA ASP A 601 11.12 -31.79 -12.50
C ASP A 601 11.05 -33.04 -13.39
N ASN A 602 11.11 -32.78 -14.70
CA ASN A 602 11.43 -33.78 -15.71
C ASN A 602 12.93 -34.03 -15.67
N THR A 603 13.42 -34.69 -14.63
CA THR A 603 14.78 -35.25 -14.63
C THR A 603 14.85 -36.28 -15.76
N HIS A 604 15.38 -35.87 -16.91
CA HIS A 604 15.73 -36.81 -17.97
C HIS A 604 16.61 -37.89 -17.36
N ALA A 605 16.14 -39.13 -17.38
CA ALA A 605 16.96 -40.26 -16.98
C ALA A 605 18.24 -40.24 -17.82
N ASP A 606 19.38 -40.07 -17.17
CA ASP A 606 20.67 -40.19 -17.83
C ASP A 606 20.75 -41.63 -18.39
N PRO A 607 20.78 -41.82 -19.73
CA PRO A 607 20.75 -43.14 -20.33
C PRO A 607 22.04 -43.93 -20.06
N THR A 608 23.02 -43.34 -19.37
CA THR A 608 24.26 -43.98 -18.93
C THR A 608 24.33 -44.27 -17.42
N SER A 609 23.29 -43.92 -16.65
CA SER A 609 23.26 -44.17 -15.20
C SER A 609 22.38 -45.35 -14.81
N ASP A 610 22.92 -46.31 -14.06
CA ASP A 610 22.18 -47.44 -13.46
C ASP A 610 21.28 -47.02 -12.28
N LYS A 611 21.10 -45.71 -12.03
CA LYS A 611 20.21 -45.21 -10.98
C LYS A 611 18.75 -45.29 -11.47
N PRO A 612 17.81 -45.82 -10.65
CA PRO A 612 16.40 -45.74 -11.00
C PRO A 612 16.01 -44.27 -11.16
N ALA A 613 15.26 -43.95 -12.22
CA ALA A 613 14.76 -42.61 -12.45
C ALA A 613 13.95 -42.15 -11.23
N GLU A 614 14.29 -40.99 -10.66
CA GLU A 614 13.47 -40.41 -9.61
C GLU A 614 12.08 -40.08 -10.19
N PRO A 615 11.00 -40.32 -9.43
CA PRO A 615 9.65 -39.98 -9.89
C PRO A 615 9.58 -38.48 -10.14
N SER A 616 8.96 -38.07 -11.25
CA SER A 616 8.81 -36.67 -11.64
C SER A 616 8.08 -35.89 -10.55
N ARG A 617 8.82 -35.14 -9.73
CA ARG A 617 8.24 -34.33 -8.65
C ARG A 617 7.64 -33.06 -9.25
N SER A 618 6.41 -32.78 -8.84
CA SER A 618 5.72 -31.53 -9.16
C SER A 618 5.63 -30.71 -7.89
N GLN A 619 5.95 -29.43 -7.99
CA GLN A 619 6.06 -28.52 -6.85
C GLN A 619 5.50 -27.15 -7.23
N ILE A 620 4.84 -26.46 -6.30
CA ILE A 620 4.55 -25.04 -6.48
C ILE A 620 5.87 -24.28 -6.31
N ILE A 621 6.24 -23.49 -7.31
CA ILE A 621 7.49 -22.75 -7.33
C ILE A 621 7.28 -21.23 -7.17
N SER A 622 6.06 -20.72 -7.28
CA SER A 622 5.75 -19.29 -7.14
C SER A 622 4.24 -19.03 -7.24
N PHE A 623 3.83 -17.77 -7.10
CA PHE A 623 2.45 -17.31 -7.34
C PHE A 623 2.46 -16.05 -8.22
N THR A 624 1.39 -15.82 -8.99
CA THR A 624 1.35 -14.72 -9.97
C THR A 624 -0.05 -14.18 -10.20
N SER A 625 -0.14 -12.91 -10.59
CA SER A 625 -1.39 -12.24 -10.94
C SER A 625 -2.16 -12.93 -12.07
N LEU A 626 -3.45 -12.62 -12.21
CA LEU A 626 -4.33 -13.15 -13.25
C LEU A 626 -4.86 -12.03 -14.16
N ASN A 627 -4.96 -12.31 -15.45
CA ASN A 627 -5.64 -11.45 -16.43
C ASN A 627 -7.15 -11.72 -16.52
N ASN A 628 -7.63 -12.89 -16.06
CA ASN A 628 -9.04 -13.25 -16.12
C ASN A 628 -9.44 -14.27 -15.03
N VAL A 629 -10.24 -13.83 -14.05
CA VAL A 629 -10.81 -14.65 -12.95
C VAL A 629 -12.05 -15.48 -13.32
N ASP A 630 -12.63 -15.25 -14.50
CA ASP A 630 -13.88 -15.86 -14.98
C ASP A 630 -13.65 -17.03 -15.98
N VAL A 631 -12.43 -17.59 -16.03
CA VAL A 631 -12.07 -18.72 -16.90
C VAL A 631 -11.23 -19.73 -16.12
N ILE A 632 -11.47 -21.02 -16.35
CA ILE A 632 -10.69 -22.13 -15.77
C ILE A 632 -10.11 -22.97 -16.92
N PRO A 633 -8.79 -23.22 -16.98
CA PRO A 633 -7.75 -22.60 -16.15
C PRO A 633 -7.64 -21.09 -16.41
N PRO A 634 -7.29 -20.28 -15.39
CA PRO A 634 -7.23 -18.83 -15.53
C PRO A 634 -6.06 -18.39 -16.42
N THR A 635 -6.23 -17.28 -17.13
CA THR A 635 -5.14 -16.66 -17.87
C THR A 635 -4.24 -15.92 -16.91
N ARG A 636 -2.99 -16.38 -16.74
CA ARG A 636 -1.99 -15.71 -15.88
C ARG A 636 -1.54 -14.36 -16.46
N ARG A 637 -1.08 -13.49 -15.57
CA ARG A 637 -0.38 -12.22 -15.82
C ARG A 637 0.98 -12.34 -15.15
N ASP A 638 2.05 -12.39 -15.93
CA ASP A 638 3.41 -12.65 -15.43
C ASP A 638 3.99 -11.45 -14.67
N ASN A 639 3.54 -11.30 -13.43
CA ASN A 639 4.01 -10.39 -12.41
C ASN A 639 3.65 -10.97 -11.03
N MET A 640 4.52 -10.78 -10.04
CA MET A 640 4.20 -10.93 -8.62
C MET A 640 4.31 -9.54 -8.00
N GLU A 641 3.18 -8.96 -7.60
CA GLU A 641 3.15 -7.66 -6.92
C GLU A 641 3.79 -7.79 -5.53
N SER A 642 4.49 -6.77 -5.05
CA SER A 642 5.18 -6.85 -3.74
C SER A 642 4.20 -7.01 -2.58
N PHE A 643 3.02 -6.36 -2.67
CA PHE A 643 1.91 -6.51 -1.73
C PHE A 643 1.32 -7.93 -1.63
N TRP A 644 1.61 -8.85 -2.55
CA TRP A 644 1.32 -10.27 -2.31
C TRP A 644 1.99 -10.77 -1.02
N MET A 645 3.24 -10.34 -0.78
CA MET A 645 4.04 -10.71 0.38
C MET A 645 3.94 -9.68 1.52
N ALA A 646 3.85 -8.39 1.22
CA ALA A 646 3.71 -7.34 2.23
C ALA A 646 2.32 -7.35 2.90
N GLU A 647 1.25 -7.58 2.12
CA GLU A 647 -0.13 -7.39 2.59
C GLU A 647 -0.94 -8.68 2.57
N THR A 648 -1.13 -9.29 1.40
CA THR A 648 -2.09 -10.39 1.24
C THR A 648 -1.70 -11.60 2.09
N LEU A 649 -0.44 -12.05 2.04
CA LEU A 649 0.03 -13.14 2.90
C LEU A 649 0.17 -12.72 4.38
N LYS A 650 0.42 -11.43 4.68
CA LYS A 650 0.47 -10.91 6.06
C LYS A 650 -0.90 -10.95 6.71
N TYR A 651 -1.94 -10.41 6.05
CA TYR A 651 -3.31 -10.43 6.55
C TYR A 651 -3.90 -11.85 6.62
N PHE A 652 -3.55 -12.77 5.71
CA PHE A 652 -3.90 -14.19 5.87
C PHE A 652 -3.27 -14.79 7.14
N TYR A 653 -1.98 -14.52 7.38
CA TYR A 653 -1.25 -15.03 8.55
C TYR A 653 -1.80 -14.45 9.86
N LEU A 654 -2.19 -13.16 9.86
CA LEU A 654 -2.85 -12.48 10.96
C LEU A 654 -4.27 -13.00 11.20
N LEU A 655 -5.09 -13.16 10.16
CA LEU A 655 -6.47 -13.68 10.25
C LEU A 655 -6.53 -15.06 10.90
N PHE A 656 -5.54 -15.93 10.62
CA PHE A 656 -5.44 -17.26 11.21
C PHE A 656 -4.58 -17.33 12.48
N SER A 657 -4.02 -16.20 12.94
CA SER A 657 -3.34 -16.10 14.23
C SER A 657 -4.32 -15.79 15.38
N ASP A 658 -3.90 -16.09 16.60
CA ASP A 658 -4.59 -15.67 17.82
C ASP A 658 -4.77 -14.14 17.87
N ARG A 659 -5.86 -13.70 18.51
CA ARG A 659 -6.26 -12.28 18.56
C ARG A 659 -5.17 -11.36 19.11
N ASP A 660 -4.37 -11.86 20.03
CA ASP A 660 -3.37 -11.07 20.75
C ASP A 660 -1.99 -11.10 20.08
N PHE A 661 -1.85 -11.81 18.94
CA PHE A 661 -0.66 -11.71 18.08
C PHE A 661 -0.76 -10.46 17.20
N ILE A 662 0.11 -9.47 17.48
CA ILE A 662 0.07 -8.10 16.95
C ILE A 662 -1.32 -7.47 17.19
N PRO A 663 -1.64 -7.11 18.46
CA PRO A 663 -2.99 -6.69 18.85
C PRO A 663 -3.33 -5.31 18.29
N LEU A 664 -4.58 -5.13 17.87
CA LEU A 664 -5.05 -3.86 17.29
C LEU A 664 -5.00 -2.71 18.29
N GLU A 665 -5.10 -2.99 19.58
CA GLU A 665 -5.03 -2.01 20.67
C GLU A 665 -3.68 -1.31 20.81
N GLU A 666 -2.60 -1.95 20.34
CA GLU A 666 -1.22 -1.44 20.45
C GLU A 666 -0.65 -1.03 19.10
N ASN A 667 -1.27 -1.48 18.01
CA ASN A 667 -0.77 -1.35 16.65
C ASN A 667 -1.74 -0.56 15.75
N VAL A 668 -1.19 0.13 14.76
CA VAL A 668 -1.93 0.65 13.60
C VAL A 668 -1.15 0.25 12.35
N PHE A 669 -1.79 -0.48 11.45
CA PHE A 669 -1.21 -0.84 10.16
C PHE A 669 -1.34 0.33 9.20
N ASN A 670 -0.28 0.70 8.49
CA ASN A 670 -0.34 1.67 7.40
C ASN A 670 -1.13 1.10 6.19
N THR A 671 -1.27 1.87 5.10
CA THR A 671 -2.04 1.42 3.91
C THR A 671 -1.38 0.27 3.13
N GLU A 672 -0.14 -0.10 3.47
CA GLU A 672 0.63 -1.21 2.88
C GLU A 672 0.86 -2.32 3.94
N ALA A 673 -0.09 -2.43 4.88
CA ALA A 673 -0.08 -3.40 5.97
C ALA A 673 1.19 -3.39 6.88
N HIS A 674 1.94 -2.30 6.96
CA HIS A 674 3.08 -2.19 7.88
C HIS A 674 2.62 -1.74 9.28
N PRO A 675 2.74 -2.57 10.34
CA PRO A 675 2.37 -2.17 11.70
C PRO A 675 3.33 -1.12 12.26
N PHE A 676 2.76 -0.06 12.82
CA PHE A 676 3.41 0.93 13.68
C PHE A 676 2.79 0.92 15.09
N PRO A 677 3.53 1.34 16.13
CA PRO A 677 2.97 1.46 17.46
C PRO A 677 1.95 2.58 17.55
N ARG A 678 0.93 2.38 18.39
CA ARG A 678 0.22 3.50 19.01
C ARG A 678 1.11 4.14 20.07
N PHE A 679 1.29 5.44 20.00
CA PHE A 679 2.16 6.18 20.92
C PHE A 679 1.48 7.45 21.44
N LYS A 680 1.90 7.88 22.64
CA LYS A 680 1.50 9.17 23.19
C LYS A 680 2.37 10.30 22.65
N LEU A 681 1.71 11.43 22.43
CA LEU A 681 2.32 12.72 22.07
C LEU A 681 3.25 13.22 23.19
N GLY A 682 4.22 14.07 22.82
CA GLY A 682 5.19 14.62 23.77
C GLY A 682 6.23 15.52 23.12
N GLY A 683 6.79 16.43 23.90
CA GLY A 683 7.72 17.44 23.40
C GLY A 683 7.03 18.41 22.43
N GLU A 684 7.60 18.58 21.24
CA GLU A 684 7.01 19.40 20.17
C GLU A 684 5.98 18.66 19.30
N LEU A 685 5.83 17.34 19.45
CA LEU A 685 4.89 16.53 18.68
C LEU A 685 3.47 16.73 19.22
N LYS A 686 2.69 17.54 18.49
CA LYS A 686 1.29 17.89 18.76
C LYS A 686 0.64 18.36 17.45
N THR A 687 -0.68 18.28 17.36
CA THR A 687 -1.44 18.84 16.25
C THR A 687 -1.12 20.33 16.07
N GLY A 688 -0.59 20.69 14.91
CA GLY A 688 -0.10 22.04 14.59
C GLY A 688 -1.17 23.02 14.11
N TRP A 689 -2.42 22.59 14.00
CA TRP A 689 -3.52 23.32 13.39
C TRP A 689 -4.85 23.03 14.11
N GLU A 690 -5.84 23.91 13.93
CA GLU A 690 -7.16 23.80 14.53
C GLU A 690 -8.26 23.80 13.46
N ARG A 691 -9.30 22.99 13.70
CA ARG A 691 -10.47 22.89 12.81
C ARG A 691 -11.36 24.12 12.98
N LYS A 692 -11.53 24.91 11.91
CA LYS A 692 -12.48 26.03 11.92
C LYS A 692 -13.92 25.51 11.81
N SER A 693 -14.78 25.94 12.74
CA SER A 693 -16.22 25.68 12.70
C SER A 693 -16.87 26.38 11.50
N SER A 694 -17.83 25.72 10.87
CA SER A 694 -18.57 26.25 9.72
C SER A 694 -19.47 27.45 10.07
N GLU A 695 -19.76 27.67 11.36
CA GLU A 695 -20.63 28.76 11.84
C GLU A 695 -19.96 30.14 11.85
N SER A 696 -18.63 30.25 11.66
CA SER A 696 -17.90 31.52 11.83
C SER A 696 -17.78 32.40 10.57
N GLU A 697 -18.37 32.02 9.43
CA GLU A 697 -18.43 32.86 8.22
C GLU A 697 -19.87 33.35 7.95
N SER A 698 -20.49 33.95 8.97
CA SER A 698 -21.60 34.88 8.71
C SER A 698 -21.05 36.10 7.96
N VAL A 699 -21.59 36.32 6.76
CA VAL A 699 -21.28 37.46 5.90
C VAL A 699 -21.45 38.76 6.71
N PRO A 700 -20.50 39.71 6.67
CA PRO A 700 -20.66 40.98 7.37
C PRO A 700 -21.93 41.69 6.89
N GLU A 701 -22.79 42.08 7.83
CA GLU A 701 -23.99 42.87 7.51
C GLU A 701 -23.57 44.12 6.73
N SER A 702 -24.20 44.31 5.56
CA SER A 702 -24.01 45.50 4.74
C SER A 702 -24.37 46.74 5.54
N ALA A 703 -23.40 47.64 5.73
CA ALA A 703 -23.62 48.90 6.42
C ALA A 703 -24.78 49.69 5.77
N PRO A 704 -25.65 50.38 6.55
CA PRO A 704 -26.77 51.12 5.98
C PRO A 704 -26.27 52.25 5.08
N GLN A 705 -26.75 52.30 3.84
CA GLN A 705 -26.54 53.48 2.99
C GLN A 705 -27.34 54.65 3.55
N GLU A 706 -26.65 55.76 3.84
CA GLU A 706 -27.29 57.02 4.23
C GLU A 706 -28.17 57.55 3.08
N GLN A 707 -29.39 57.98 3.42
CA GLN A 707 -30.25 58.71 2.50
C GLN A 707 -29.77 60.16 2.38
N GLU A 708 -29.04 60.47 1.32
CA GLU A 708 -28.69 61.86 1.00
C GLU A 708 -29.90 62.57 0.34
N GLN A 709 -30.34 63.68 0.94
CA GLN A 709 -31.51 64.45 0.49
C GLN A 709 -31.12 65.63 -0.40
N ALA A 710 -31.67 65.63 -1.63
CA ALA A 710 -31.99 66.83 -2.44
C ALA A 710 -30.78 67.67 -2.94
N PRO A 711 -30.93 68.63 -3.90
CA PRO A 711 -32.15 69.32 -4.36
C PRO A 711 -32.92 68.63 -5.50
#